data_AF-A0A3D9EDX5-F1
#
_entry.id   AF-A0A3D9EDX5-F1
#
_cell.length_a   1.000
_cell.length_b   1.000
_cell.length_c   1.000
_cell.angle_alpha   90.00
_cell.angle_beta   90.00
_cell.angle_gamma   90.00
#
_symmetry.space_group_name_H-M   'P 1'
#
loop_
_entity.id
_entity.type
_entity.pdbx_description
1 polymer ?
#
loop_
_entity_poly.entity_id
_entity_poly.type
_entity_poly.pdbx_seq_one_letter_code
_entity_poly.pdbx_strand_id
1 'polypeptide(L)'
;MSQTYYAILTAIGEAKLANAAALNTTLKIAKMAVGDGGGVVPTPNRTQTALAGEWYRAGLNTLAVDPSNTSQIIAELVIPEATGGNWIREMGLIDADGNLIAVANTPPSYKPQLAEGSGRTQVLRMVLIVSSASAVELKIDPSVVLATRQYVDDAITVAVNRLDNKQSVRVATTANLTLTGTPTVDGVALAVGDRILVKNQDTAGQNGLYLVAAGAWNRALDADASSEVTPGLTVYVEQGTVQADTIWKLVTDAPMTLGNTALTFADITSGYAPLRSPVFTDSPTAPTTDRFDNSKRLATTEFAKLRGLELSTVKVVTAAGTTLAAADVGKAIRISLPASSSIVLPATADVPQGATLLLKNVSAAAVVALTPAGADVLSRAVKLLPLTSLLLVAVPAEGLWAVSAGSAEAVEALAAGVAGQWAFRNKLINGNFDLWQRGINFAGAGYCADRWRVESLTSITVGRGFASAPYGKFYLLITPTAAANQLSIAQALEDFLAVPFAGKRATFSFQANSGVAQTITAYIQKSAIANQATVAGGWTTIASKVCAIGPGAQAFSITADVPNDGTANGLRVAFAVTNAANGVGIGIWGCQLEDGPLATPFEFRHLALEAVLCQSYFEVGNCAYESYGANPNYGSYWHPWTVRKRAAPTITLINASSGANSGAPAVAASNAAGFRPRALCSTTGQQVWTCDYIADAELN
;
A
#
# COMPACT_ATOMS: atom_id res chain seq x y z
N MET A 1 -15.23 -65.30 -51.35
CA MET A 1 -15.81 -66.25 -50.38
C MET A 1 -17.04 -65.61 -49.78
N SER A 2 -18.21 -66.26 -49.87
CA SER A 2 -19.43 -65.81 -49.20
C SER A 2 -19.21 -65.88 -47.68
N GLN A 3 -19.36 -64.77 -46.94
CA GLN A 3 -19.25 -64.78 -45.49
C GLN A 3 -20.44 -65.57 -44.90
N THR A 4 -20.17 -66.53 -44.01
CA THR A 4 -21.21 -67.39 -43.40
C THR A 4 -22.11 -66.61 -42.44
N TYR A 5 -21.58 -65.59 -41.78
CA TYR A 5 -22.30 -64.69 -40.89
C TYR A 5 -22.03 -63.25 -41.29
N TYR A 6 -23.09 -62.45 -41.39
CA TYR A 6 -23.01 -61.09 -41.90
C TYR A 6 -24.22 -60.26 -41.44
N ALA A 7 -24.05 -58.94 -41.43
CA ALA A 7 -25.11 -57.97 -41.18
C ALA A 7 -25.45 -57.21 -42.47
N ILE A 8 -26.73 -56.93 -42.68
CA ILE A 8 -27.22 -56.07 -43.77
C ILE A 8 -28.15 -55.00 -43.22
N LEU A 9 -28.25 -53.89 -43.94
CA LEU A 9 -29.35 -52.95 -43.76
C LEU A 9 -30.64 -53.53 -44.36
N THR A 10 -31.77 -53.27 -43.70
CA THR A 10 -33.09 -53.51 -44.29
C THR A 10 -33.41 -52.38 -45.29
N ALA A 11 -34.38 -52.60 -46.18
CA ALA A 11 -34.86 -51.56 -47.10
C ALA A 11 -35.35 -50.30 -46.34
N ILE A 12 -35.91 -50.48 -45.14
CA ILE A 12 -36.30 -49.37 -44.26
C ILE A 12 -35.06 -48.64 -43.73
N GLY A 13 -34.06 -49.38 -43.24
CA GLY A 13 -32.82 -48.81 -42.73
C GLY A 13 -32.05 -48.01 -43.77
N GLU A 14 -31.94 -48.53 -45.00
CA GLU A 14 -31.29 -47.81 -46.10
C GLU A 14 -32.03 -46.53 -46.48
N ALA A 15 -33.36 -46.59 -46.59
CA ALA A 15 -34.18 -45.42 -46.91
C ALA A 15 -34.03 -44.34 -45.82
N LYS A 16 -34.06 -44.74 -44.54
CA LYS A 16 -33.88 -43.81 -43.42
C LYS A 16 -32.46 -43.23 -43.35
N LEU A 17 -31.43 -44.05 -43.61
CA LEU A 17 -30.05 -43.59 -43.65
C LEU A 17 -29.79 -42.62 -44.81
N ALA A 18 -30.36 -42.90 -45.99
CA ALA A 18 -30.29 -42.02 -47.15
C ALA A 18 -31.02 -40.69 -46.90
N ASN A 19 -32.20 -40.72 -46.26
CA ASN A 19 -32.94 -39.52 -45.89
C ASN A 19 -32.20 -38.68 -44.85
N ALA A 20 -31.59 -39.32 -43.85
CA ALA A 20 -30.77 -38.64 -42.84
C ALA A 20 -29.59 -37.90 -43.50
N ALA A 21 -28.88 -38.58 -44.40
CA ALA A 21 -27.79 -37.97 -45.16
C ALA A 21 -28.26 -36.81 -46.07
N ALA A 22 -29.40 -36.95 -46.75
CA ALA A 22 -29.93 -35.94 -47.66
C ALA A 22 -30.46 -34.69 -46.94
N LEU A 23 -31.05 -34.85 -45.76
CA LEU A 23 -31.62 -33.78 -44.95
C LEU A 23 -30.65 -33.19 -43.93
N ASN A 24 -29.41 -33.70 -43.88
CA ASN A 24 -28.40 -33.35 -42.88
C ASN A 24 -28.90 -33.56 -41.43
N THR A 25 -29.66 -34.64 -41.22
CA THR A 25 -30.15 -35.12 -39.92
C THR A 25 -29.49 -36.45 -39.57
N THR A 26 -29.79 -37.01 -38.40
CA THR A 26 -29.20 -38.27 -37.94
C THR A 26 -30.27 -39.33 -37.67
N LEU A 27 -29.97 -40.58 -37.99
CA LEU A 27 -30.79 -41.73 -37.65
C LEU A 27 -30.46 -42.22 -36.24
N LYS A 28 -31.44 -42.15 -35.34
CA LYS A 28 -31.31 -42.65 -33.97
C LYS A 28 -31.57 -44.15 -33.88
N ILE A 29 -30.51 -44.92 -33.62
CA ILE A 29 -30.62 -46.35 -33.33
C ILE A 29 -30.82 -46.50 -31.81
N ALA A 30 -31.95 -47.06 -31.40
CA ALA A 30 -32.36 -47.05 -30.00
C ALA A 30 -32.13 -48.40 -29.30
N LYS A 31 -32.39 -49.51 -29.99
CA LYS A 31 -32.43 -50.84 -29.37
C LYS A 31 -31.75 -51.88 -30.24
N MET A 32 -31.25 -52.94 -29.61
CA MET A 32 -30.91 -54.18 -30.30
C MET A 32 -31.82 -55.30 -29.80
N ALA A 33 -32.27 -56.13 -30.74
CA ALA A 33 -33.08 -57.31 -30.50
C ALA A 33 -32.31 -58.57 -30.87
N VAL A 34 -32.65 -59.67 -30.21
CA VAL A 34 -32.03 -60.98 -30.37
C VAL A 34 -33.13 -62.01 -30.55
N GLY A 35 -32.94 -62.87 -31.55
CA GLY A 35 -33.89 -63.92 -31.86
C GLY A 35 -33.25 -65.30 -31.96
N ASP A 36 -34.09 -66.33 -31.81
CA ASP A 36 -33.73 -67.72 -31.99
C ASP A 36 -33.86 -68.19 -33.45
N GLY A 37 -34.27 -67.30 -34.35
CA GLY A 37 -34.43 -67.57 -35.78
C GLY A 37 -35.56 -68.52 -36.14
N GLY A 38 -36.54 -68.73 -35.24
CA GLY A 38 -37.62 -69.70 -35.44
C GLY A 38 -37.14 -71.15 -35.43
N GLY A 39 -36.07 -71.44 -34.68
CA GLY A 39 -35.48 -72.78 -34.56
C GLY A 39 -34.30 -73.07 -35.51
N VAL A 40 -34.04 -72.23 -36.52
CA VAL A 40 -32.97 -72.39 -37.51
C VAL A 40 -32.14 -71.10 -37.64
N VAL A 41 -30.93 -71.16 -38.21
CA VAL A 41 -30.14 -69.94 -38.50
C VAL A 41 -30.77 -69.23 -39.70
N PRO A 42 -31.34 -68.02 -39.54
CA PRO A 42 -32.01 -67.34 -40.64
C PRO A 42 -30.97 -66.74 -41.59
N THR A 43 -31.36 -66.58 -42.86
CA THR A 43 -30.59 -65.80 -43.84
C THR A 43 -31.07 -64.35 -43.78
N PRO A 44 -30.22 -63.36 -43.46
CA PRO A 44 -30.60 -61.96 -43.44
C PRO A 44 -31.21 -61.53 -44.78
N ASN A 45 -32.39 -60.93 -44.75
CA ASN A 45 -33.15 -60.48 -45.92
C ASN A 45 -33.50 -58.99 -45.80
N ARG A 46 -33.25 -58.22 -46.87
CA ARG A 46 -33.49 -56.77 -46.93
C ARG A 46 -34.94 -56.38 -46.71
N THR A 47 -35.92 -57.25 -46.98
CA THR A 47 -37.34 -56.96 -46.77
C THR A 47 -37.85 -57.30 -45.37
N GLN A 48 -36.99 -57.72 -44.43
CA GLN A 48 -37.39 -58.05 -43.06
C GLN A 48 -37.84 -56.79 -42.31
N THR A 49 -38.97 -56.91 -41.62
CA THR A 49 -39.52 -55.87 -40.73
C THR A 49 -39.48 -56.27 -39.25
N ALA A 50 -39.23 -57.56 -38.97
CA ALA A 50 -39.06 -58.13 -37.63
C ALA A 50 -38.14 -59.37 -37.67
N LEU A 51 -37.62 -59.78 -36.51
CA LEU A 51 -36.85 -61.02 -36.34
C LEU A 51 -37.80 -62.24 -36.30
N ALA A 52 -37.33 -63.40 -36.76
CA ALA A 52 -38.13 -64.63 -36.91
C ALA A 52 -38.46 -65.34 -35.59
N GLY A 53 -37.84 -64.94 -34.47
CA GLY A 53 -38.15 -65.43 -33.14
C GLY A 53 -37.52 -64.59 -32.04
N GLU A 54 -37.84 -63.29 -32.03
CA GLU A 54 -37.32 -62.36 -31.02
C GLU A 54 -37.72 -62.79 -29.61
N TRP A 55 -36.72 -62.95 -28.73
CA TRP A 55 -36.95 -63.29 -27.33
C TRP A 55 -36.28 -62.29 -26.37
N TYR A 56 -35.42 -61.40 -26.87
CA TYR A 56 -34.83 -60.34 -26.06
C TYR A 56 -34.65 -59.05 -26.84
N ARG A 57 -34.94 -57.92 -26.19
CA ARG A 57 -34.75 -56.57 -26.71
C ARG A 57 -34.39 -55.64 -25.58
N ALA A 58 -33.33 -54.86 -25.73
CA ALA A 58 -32.98 -53.80 -24.79
C ALA A 58 -32.27 -52.64 -25.51
N GLY A 59 -31.99 -51.58 -24.76
CA GLY A 59 -31.17 -50.46 -25.23
C GLY A 59 -29.76 -50.92 -25.60
N LEU A 60 -29.09 -50.15 -26.46
CA LEU A 60 -27.70 -50.42 -26.84
C LEU A 60 -26.74 -50.06 -25.69
N ASN A 61 -25.82 -50.96 -25.36
CA ASN A 61 -24.76 -50.73 -24.38
C ASN A 61 -23.61 -49.90 -24.98
N THR A 62 -23.39 -49.99 -26.28
CA THR A 62 -22.41 -49.19 -27.01
C THR A 62 -22.89 -48.99 -28.44
N LEU A 63 -22.70 -47.77 -28.97
CA LEU A 63 -22.89 -47.45 -30.38
C LEU A 63 -21.78 -46.50 -30.79
N ALA A 64 -20.82 -46.99 -31.57
CA ALA A 64 -19.62 -46.24 -31.94
C ALA A 64 -19.21 -46.55 -33.39
N VAL A 65 -18.43 -45.64 -33.98
CA VAL A 65 -17.74 -45.90 -35.26
C VAL A 65 -16.50 -46.73 -34.98
N ASP A 66 -16.21 -47.70 -35.84
CA ASP A 66 -14.99 -48.50 -35.71
C ASP A 66 -13.75 -47.59 -35.91
N PRO A 67 -12.82 -47.53 -34.93
CA PRO A 67 -11.61 -46.71 -35.04
C PRO A 67 -10.71 -47.09 -36.22
N SER A 68 -10.78 -48.35 -36.69
CA SER A 68 -9.99 -48.87 -37.82
C SER A 68 -10.73 -48.76 -39.15
N ASN A 69 -12.04 -48.50 -39.14
CA ASN A 69 -12.85 -48.39 -40.35
C ASN A 69 -14.04 -47.42 -40.16
N THR A 70 -13.88 -46.19 -40.63
CA THR A 70 -14.89 -45.13 -40.47
C THR A 70 -16.23 -45.40 -41.19
N SER A 71 -16.29 -46.44 -42.04
CA SER A 71 -17.53 -46.88 -42.70
C SER A 71 -18.27 -47.97 -41.93
N GLN A 72 -17.78 -48.37 -40.75
CA GLN A 72 -18.39 -49.39 -39.90
C GLN A 72 -18.90 -48.79 -38.60
N ILE A 73 -20.09 -49.24 -38.20
CA ILE A 73 -20.69 -48.94 -36.91
C ILE A 73 -20.72 -50.23 -36.10
N ILE A 74 -20.26 -50.14 -34.86
CA ILE A 74 -20.28 -51.20 -33.87
C ILE A 74 -21.40 -50.90 -32.90
N ALA A 75 -22.37 -51.80 -32.84
CA ALA A 75 -23.45 -51.79 -31.87
C ALA A 75 -23.29 -52.98 -30.92
N GLU A 76 -23.37 -52.74 -29.61
CA GLU A 76 -23.27 -53.80 -28.60
C GLU A 76 -24.50 -53.87 -27.72
N LEU A 77 -24.85 -55.10 -27.34
CA LEU A 77 -25.92 -55.43 -26.42
C LEU A 77 -25.42 -56.44 -25.37
N VAL A 78 -25.76 -56.20 -24.11
CA VAL A 78 -25.49 -57.11 -23.01
C VAL A 78 -26.79 -57.78 -22.56
N ILE A 79 -26.80 -59.11 -22.59
CA ILE A 79 -27.87 -59.92 -21.99
C ILE A 79 -27.44 -60.30 -20.56
N PRO A 80 -28.14 -59.83 -19.52
CA PRO A 80 -27.78 -60.11 -18.13
C PRO A 80 -28.01 -61.58 -17.77
N GLU A 81 -27.45 -62.02 -16.64
CA GLU A 81 -27.57 -63.40 -16.14
C GLU A 81 -29.01 -63.84 -15.84
N ALA A 82 -29.88 -62.90 -15.45
CA ALA A 82 -31.27 -63.16 -15.13
C ALA A 82 -32.15 -63.46 -16.36
N THR A 83 -31.67 -63.18 -17.58
CA THR A 83 -32.43 -63.33 -18.82
C THR A 83 -31.75 -64.36 -19.74
N GLY A 84 -32.50 -65.36 -20.21
CA GLY A 84 -31.95 -66.47 -21.01
C GLY A 84 -32.99 -67.55 -21.32
N GLY A 85 -32.53 -68.80 -21.44
CA GLY A 85 -33.35 -69.97 -21.75
C GLY A 85 -33.54 -70.25 -23.25
N ASN A 86 -32.95 -69.42 -24.12
CA ASN A 86 -33.19 -69.42 -25.57
C ASN A 86 -31.89 -69.42 -26.39
N TRP A 87 -31.98 -69.85 -27.65
CA TRP A 87 -30.87 -69.80 -28.60
C TRP A 87 -30.70 -68.39 -29.20
N ILE A 88 -29.47 -67.97 -29.43
CA ILE A 88 -29.10 -66.78 -30.17
C ILE A 88 -28.74 -67.23 -31.58
N ARG A 89 -29.50 -66.79 -32.58
CA ARG A 89 -29.25 -67.08 -34.00
C ARG A 89 -29.34 -65.85 -34.89
N GLU A 90 -30.01 -64.79 -34.45
CA GLU A 90 -30.09 -63.52 -35.16
C GLU A 90 -30.03 -62.33 -34.21
N MET A 91 -29.58 -61.18 -34.75
CA MET A 91 -29.59 -59.88 -34.10
C MET A 91 -30.24 -58.85 -35.02
N GLY A 92 -30.92 -57.86 -34.45
CA GLY A 92 -31.55 -56.77 -35.18
C GLY A 92 -31.31 -55.42 -34.53
N LEU A 93 -31.05 -54.38 -35.32
CA LEU A 93 -31.00 -52.99 -34.84
C LEU A 93 -32.34 -52.31 -35.11
N ILE A 94 -32.84 -51.60 -34.10
CA ILE A 94 -34.15 -50.98 -34.10
C ILE A 94 -34.00 -49.49 -33.83
N ASP A 95 -34.66 -48.66 -34.65
CA ASP A 95 -34.65 -47.20 -34.47
C ASP A 95 -35.62 -46.72 -33.37
N ALA A 96 -35.61 -45.40 -33.11
CA ALA A 96 -36.48 -44.77 -32.11
C ALA A 96 -37.99 -44.94 -32.40
N ASP A 97 -38.35 -45.13 -33.67
CA ASP A 97 -39.73 -45.33 -34.12
C ASP A 97 -40.16 -46.81 -34.07
N GLY A 98 -39.27 -47.71 -33.64
CA GLY A 98 -39.53 -49.15 -33.53
C GLY A 98 -39.35 -49.95 -34.82
N ASN A 99 -38.73 -49.38 -35.86
CA ASN A 99 -38.49 -50.09 -37.13
C ASN A 99 -37.18 -50.87 -37.10
N LEU A 100 -37.20 -52.08 -37.67
CA LEU A 100 -35.99 -52.88 -37.88
C LEU A 100 -35.17 -52.28 -39.03
N ILE A 101 -34.01 -51.71 -38.73
CA ILE A 101 -33.14 -51.02 -39.69
C ILE A 101 -31.96 -51.86 -40.17
N ALA A 102 -31.52 -52.84 -39.38
CA ALA A 102 -30.47 -53.78 -39.76
C ALA A 102 -30.72 -55.13 -39.13
N VAL A 103 -30.23 -56.18 -39.79
CA VAL A 103 -30.40 -57.57 -39.37
C VAL A 103 -29.13 -58.36 -39.67
N ALA A 104 -28.75 -59.22 -38.74
CA ALA A 104 -27.58 -60.10 -38.86
C ALA A 104 -27.92 -61.52 -38.40
N ASN A 105 -27.30 -62.50 -39.04
CA ASN A 105 -27.26 -63.86 -38.54
C ASN A 105 -26.03 -64.06 -37.65
N THR A 106 -26.13 -65.00 -36.72
CA THR A 106 -25.06 -65.31 -35.76
C THR A 106 -24.83 -66.81 -35.66
N PRO A 107 -23.63 -67.26 -35.28
CA PRO A 107 -23.41 -68.65 -34.91
C PRO A 107 -24.38 -69.07 -33.79
N PRO A 108 -25.08 -70.23 -33.91
CA PRO A 108 -25.97 -70.71 -32.86
C PRO A 108 -25.27 -70.79 -31.52
N SER A 109 -25.73 -69.99 -30.55
CA SER A 109 -25.20 -69.99 -29.19
C SER A 109 -26.34 -70.01 -28.19
N TYR A 110 -26.29 -70.92 -27.22
CA TYR A 110 -27.32 -71.00 -26.18
C TYR A 110 -26.99 -70.06 -25.01
N LYS A 111 -27.96 -69.22 -24.62
CA LYS A 111 -27.84 -68.32 -23.47
C LYS A 111 -28.65 -68.87 -22.29
N PRO A 112 -28.03 -69.54 -21.30
CA PRO A 112 -28.76 -70.09 -20.18
C PRO A 112 -29.34 -68.97 -19.29
N GLN A 113 -30.42 -69.30 -18.59
CA GLN A 113 -30.99 -68.48 -17.51
C GLN A 113 -30.43 -68.94 -16.16
N LEU A 114 -30.31 -68.02 -15.20
CA LEU A 114 -29.80 -68.32 -13.85
C LEU A 114 -30.46 -69.56 -13.18
N ALA A 115 -31.76 -69.77 -13.42
CA ALA A 115 -32.52 -70.93 -12.89
C ALA A 115 -32.02 -72.29 -13.43
N GLU A 116 -31.30 -72.31 -14.55
CA GLU A 116 -30.70 -73.50 -15.16
C GLU A 116 -29.30 -73.78 -14.58
N GLY A 117 -28.89 -73.06 -13.52
CA GLY A 117 -27.64 -73.27 -12.80
C GLY A 117 -26.42 -72.53 -13.36
N SER A 118 -26.60 -71.65 -14.36
CA SER A 118 -25.51 -70.92 -15.02
C SER A 118 -25.85 -69.43 -15.24
N GLY A 119 -25.40 -68.56 -14.32
CA GLY A 119 -25.54 -67.10 -14.40
C GLY A 119 -24.55 -66.43 -15.37
N ARG A 120 -24.64 -66.74 -16.67
CA ARG A 120 -23.75 -66.13 -17.68
C ARG A 120 -24.30 -64.78 -18.13
N THR A 121 -23.46 -63.76 -18.17
CA THR A 121 -23.73 -62.50 -18.91
C THR A 121 -23.15 -62.63 -20.31
N GLN A 122 -23.92 -62.29 -21.35
CA GLN A 122 -23.49 -62.42 -22.75
C GLN A 122 -23.43 -61.06 -23.42
N VAL A 123 -22.27 -60.70 -23.96
CA VAL A 123 -22.10 -59.52 -24.81
C VAL A 123 -22.25 -59.95 -26.27
N LEU A 124 -23.09 -59.24 -27.00
CA LEU A 124 -23.34 -59.41 -28.42
C LEU A 124 -22.90 -58.14 -29.15
N ARG A 125 -22.17 -58.32 -30.26
CA ARG A 125 -21.64 -57.23 -31.07
C ARG A 125 -22.12 -57.40 -32.51
N MET A 126 -22.81 -56.40 -33.03
CA MET A 126 -23.12 -56.29 -34.46
C MET A 126 -22.21 -55.23 -35.09
N VAL A 127 -21.46 -55.62 -36.11
CA VAL A 127 -20.68 -54.70 -36.95
C VAL A 127 -21.44 -54.49 -38.24
N LEU A 128 -21.83 -53.26 -38.52
CA LEU A 128 -22.65 -52.89 -39.67
C LEU A 128 -21.89 -51.91 -40.57
N ILE A 129 -21.82 -52.19 -41.86
CA ILE A 129 -21.29 -51.26 -42.85
C ILE A 129 -22.40 -50.29 -43.27
N VAL A 130 -22.11 -48.99 -43.23
CA VAL A 130 -23.03 -47.93 -43.61
C VAL A 130 -22.41 -47.04 -44.70
N SER A 131 -23.26 -46.46 -45.55
CA SER A 131 -22.81 -45.53 -46.61
C SER A 131 -22.30 -44.20 -46.05
N SER A 132 -22.76 -43.79 -44.87
CA SER A 132 -22.23 -42.66 -44.12
C SER A 132 -22.44 -42.86 -42.62
N ALA A 133 -21.35 -42.96 -41.85
CA ALA A 133 -21.41 -43.05 -40.41
C ALA A 133 -21.86 -41.72 -39.74
N SER A 134 -21.69 -40.58 -40.42
CA SER A 134 -22.14 -39.28 -39.91
C SER A 134 -23.66 -39.11 -39.93
N ALA A 135 -24.38 -39.96 -40.68
CA ALA A 135 -25.83 -39.97 -40.74
C ALA A 135 -26.47 -40.79 -39.59
N VAL A 136 -25.68 -41.31 -38.64
CA VAL A 136 -26.16 -42.07 -37.48
C VAL A 136 -25.90 -41.28 -36.18
N GLU A 137 -26.89 -41.21 -35.31
CA GLU A 137 -26.75 -40.58 -34.00
C GLU A 137 -26.01 -41.52 -33.03
N LEU A 138 -24.77 -41.17 -32.67
CA LEU A 138 -23.92 -41.96 -31.74
C LEU A 138 -24.22 -41.62 -30.27
N LYS A 139 -25.50 -41.63 -29.88
CA LYS A 139 -25.93 -41.43 -28.49
C LYS A 139 -26.82 -42.57 -28.03
N ILE A 140 -26.39 -43.23 -26.95
CA ILE A 140 -27.22 -44.19 -26.22
C ILE A 140 -27.90 -43.50 -25.03
N ASP A 141 -29.04 -44.04 -24.59
CA ASP A 141 -29.68 -43.63 -23.35
C ASP A 141 -29.04 -44.42 -22.19
N PRO A 142 -28.25 -43.78 -21.31
CA PRO A 142 -27.52 -44.48 -20.25
C PRO A 142 -28.43 -44.97 -19.11
N SER A 143 -29.73 -44.66 -19.09
CA SER A 143 -30.63 -45.04 -18.00
C SER A 143 -31.03 -46.53 -17.97
N VAL A 144 -30.68 -47.32 -19.01
CA VAL A 144 -31.19 -48.70 -19.19
C VAL A 144 -30.08 -49.73 -19.48
N VAL A 145 -28.79 -49.42 -19.29
CA VAL A 145 -27.68 -50.30 -19.73
C VAL A 145 -26.54 -50.44 -18.71
N LEU A 146 -25.90 -51.62 -18.74
CA LEU A 146 -24.72 -51.99 -17.93
C LEU A 146 -23.43 -51.49 -18.60
N ALA A 147 -22.52 -50.88 -17.84
CA ALA A 147 -21.20 -50.48 -18.32
C ALA A 147 -20.25 -51.68 -18.42
N THR A 148 -19.45 -51.77 -19.48
CA THR A 148 -18.37 -52.76 -19.57
C THR A 148 -17.21 -52.35 -18.65
N ARG A 149 -16.44 -53.32 -18.14
CA ARG A 149 -15.26 -53.03 -17.31
C ARG A 149 -14.26 -52.12 -18.03
N GLN A 150 -13.98 -52.39 -19.30
CA GLN A 150 -13.07 -51.58 -20.12
C GLN A 150 -13.55 -50.12 -20.22
N TYR A 151 -14.84 -49.90 -20.47
CA TYR A 151 -15.41 -48.54 -20.50
C TYR A 151 -15.20 -47.81 -19.17
N VAL A 152 -15.38 -48.51 -18.05
CA VAL A 152 -15.16 -47.93 -16.71
C VAL A 152 -13.68 -47.62 -16.48
N ASP A 153 -12.78 -48.53 -16.81
CA ASP A 153 -11.32 -48.35 -16.65
C ASP A 153 -10.82 -47.17 -17.52
N ASP A 154 -11.30 -47.04 -18.75
CA ASP A 154 -10.99 -45.92 -19.66
C ASP A 154 -11.57 -44.60 -19.16
N ALA A 155 -12.84 -44.60 -18.71
CA ALA A 155 -13.49 -43.41 -18.17
C ALA A 155 -12.80 -42.90 -16.89
N ILE A 156 -12.37 -43.81 -16.01
CA ILE A 156 -11.58 -43.45 -14.81
C ILE A 156 -10.25 -42.83 -15.22
N THR A 157 -9.54 -43.44 -16.18
CA THR A 157 -8.24 -42.93 -16.65
C THR A 157 -8.38 -41.51 -17.21
N VAL A 158 -9.36 -41.28 -18.10
CA VAL A 158 -9.65 -39.95 -18.65
C VAL A 158 -10.04 -38.97 -17.54
N ALA A 159 -10.87 -39.38 -16.58
CA ALA A 159 -11.28 -38.50 -15.49
C ALA A 159 -10.10 -38.10 -14.59
N VAL A 160 -9.20 -39.03 -14.26
CA VAL A 160 -8.01 -38.78 -13.44
C VAL A 160 -7.03 -37.87 -14.17
N ASN A 161 -6.76 -38.10 -15.45
CA ASN A 161 -5.84 -37.26 -16.23
C ASN A 161 -6.35 -35.82 -16.40
N ARG A 162 -7.66 -35.58 -16.28
CA ARG A 162 -8.27 -34.24 -16.36
C ARG A 162 -8.31 -33.48 -15.05
N LEU A 163 -7.85 -34.07 -13.94
CA LEU A 163 -7.75 -33.34 -12.67
C LEU A 163 -6.69 -32.24 -12.79
N ASP A 164 -6.99 -31.06 -12.25
CA ASP A 164 -6.02 -29.95 -12.21
C ASP A 164 -4.83 -30.28 -11.30
N ASN A 165 -5.04 -31.02 -10.22
CA ASN A 165 -3.95 -31.47 -9.36
C ASN A 165 -3.24 -32.67 -10.00
N LYS A 166 -2.02 -32.44 -10.47
CA LYS A 166 -1.20 -33.45 -11.15
C LYS A 166 -0.31 -34.20 -10.18
N GLN A 167 0.18 -35.35 -10.62
CA GLN A 167 1.25 -36.04 -9.89
C GLN A 167 2.48 -35.14 -9.81
N SER A 168 3.19 -35.22 -8.67
CA SER A 168 4.41 -34.46 -8.42
C SER A 168 5.46 -34.70 -9.52
N VAL A 169 6.35 -33.72 -9.65
CA VAL A 169 7.54 -33.80 -10.49
C VAL A 169 8.76 -33.86 -9.59
N ARG A 170 9.77 -34.58 -10.05
CA ARG A 170 11.03 -34.69 -9.34
C ARG A 170 11.75 -33.33 -9.26
N VAL A 171 11.73 -32.57 -10.34
CA VAL A 171 12.41 -31.26 -10.43
C VAL A 171 11.65 -30.32 -11.37
N ALA A 172 11.94 -29.02 -11.27
CA ALA A 172 11.48 -28.00 -12.22
C ALA A 172 12.67 -27.29 -12.88
N THR A 173 12.52 -26.90 -14.14
CA THR A 173 13.56 -26.14 -14.86
C THR A 173 13.84 -24.79 -14.18
N THR A 174 15.08 -24.32 -14.25
CA THR A 174 15.49 -22.95 -13.85
C THR A 174 15.91 -22.09 -15.04
N ALA A 175 16.10 -22.70 -16.21
CA ALA A 175 16.45 -22.05 -17.48
C ALA A 175 15.93 -22.90 -18.67
N ASN A 176 16.09 -22.39 -19.89
CA ASN A 176 15.75 -23.11 -21.11
C ASN A 176 16.52 -24.43 -21.24
N LEU A 177 15.86 -25.47 -21.73
CA LEU A 177 16.40 -26.82 -21.81
C LEU A 177 16.09 -27.47 -23.17
N THR A 178 17.03 -28.27 -23.69
CA THR A 178 16.72 -29.17 -24.80
C THR A 178 16.04 -30.42 -24.25
N LEU A 179 14.82 -30.70 -24.68
CA LEU A 179 13.97 -31.78 -24.16
C LEU A 179 14.38 -33.17 -24.69
N THR A 180 15.62 -33.58 -24.39
CA THR A 180 16.20 -34.87 -24.76
C THR A 180 17.31 -35.27 -23.78
N GLY A 181 17.57 -36.57 -23.66
CA GLY A 181 18.64 -37.10 -22.81
C GLY A 181 18.36 -36.96 -21.31
N THR A 182 19.40 -37.12 -20.49
CA THR A 182 19.33 -37.11 -19.02
C THR A 182 20.24 -36.04 -18.40
N PRO A 183 19.97 -34.74 -18.64
CA PRO A 183 20.77 -33.64 -18.13
C PRO A 183 20.61 -33.48 -16.61
N THR A 184 21.48 -32.66 -16.01
CA THR A 184 21.27 -32.17 -14.64
C THR A 184 20.41 -30.90 -14.68
N VAL A 185 19.33 -30.88 -13.90
CA VAL A 185 18.43 -29.73 -13.77
C VAL A 185 18.34 -29.35 -12.29
N ASP A 186 18.52 -28.07 -11.98
CA ASP A 186 18.49 -27.53 -10.60
C ASP A 186 19.35 -28.33 -9.59
N GLY A 187 20.51 -28.82 -10.05
CA GLY A 187 21.42 -29.63 -9.24
C GLY A 187 21.07 -31.12 -9.15
N VAL A 188 19.96 -31.57 -9.75
CA VAL A 188 19.51 -32.98 -9.75
C VAL A 188 19.84 -33.65 -11.09
N ALA A 189 20.59 -34.75 -11.06
CA ALA A 189 20.83 -35.58 -12.24
C ALA A 189 19.57 -36.39 -12.60
N LEU A 190 19.04 -36.17 -13.80
CA LEU A 190 17.83 -36.83 -14.28
C LEU A 190 18.10 -38.27 -14.73
N ALA A 191 17.08 -39.11 -14.63
CA ALA A 191 17.05 -40.47 -15.14
C ALA A 191 15.84 -40.69 -16.04
N VAL A 192 15.91 -41.68 -16.93
CA VAL A 192 14.77 -42.04 -17.79
C VAL A 192 13.57 -42.41 -16.91
N GLY A 193 12.42 -41.82 -17.22
CA GLY A 193 11.16 -41.98 -16.47
C GLY A 193 10.91 -40.90 -15.42
N ASP A 194 11.88 -40.05 -15.11
CA ASP A 194 11.65 -38.93 -14.19
C ASP A 194 10.58 -37.98 -14.75
N ARG A 195 9.67 -37.53 -13.87
CA ARG A 195 8.70 -36.47 -14.18
C ARG A 195 9.32 -35.11 -13.90
N ILE A 196 9.21 -34.18 -14.84
CA ILE A 196 9.80 -32.85 -14.75
C ILE A 196 8.80 -31.76 -15.13
N LEU A 197 8.77 -30.67 -14.36
CA LEU A 197 8.09 -29.44 -14.76
C LEU A 197 9.04 -28.60 -15.62
N VAL A 198 8.71 -28.50 -16.91
CA VAL A 198 9.39 -27.63 -17.86
C VAL A 198 8.63 -26.31 -17.92
N LYS A 199 9.21 -25.24 -17.39
CA LYS A 199 8.53 -23.93 -17.29
C LYS A 199 9.34 -22.75 -17.86
N ASN A 200 10.53 -23.02 -18.41
CA ASN A 200 11.47 -22.00 -18.86
C ASN A 200 11.89 -22.17 -20.34
N GLN A 201 11.09 -22.80 -21.19
CA GLN A 201 11.40 -22.88 -22.62
C GLN A 201 11.33 -21.51 -23.28
N ASP A 202 12.23 -21.26 -24.24
CA ASP A 202 12.18 -20.07 -25.09
C ASP A 202 10.87 -20.02 -25.89
N THR A 203 10.39 -21.18 -26.35
CA THR A 203 9.05 -21.34 -26.92
C THR A 203 8.08 -21.74 -25.81
N ALA A 204 7.40 -20.77 -25.21
CA ALA A 204 6.54 -21.00 -24.04
C ALA A 204 5.39 -22.01 -24.28
N GLY A 205 5.00 -22.29 -25.52
CA GLY A 205 4.05 -23.37 -25.83
C GLY A 205 4.59 -24.79 -25.57
N GLN A 206 5.91 -24.93 -25.45
CA GLN A 206 6.58 -26.16 -25.07
C GLN A 206 6.70 -26.36 -23.56
N ASN A 207 6.34 -25.36 -22.73
CA ASN A 207 6.27 -25.57 -21.28
C ASN A 207 5.22 -26.64 -20.94
N GLY A 208 5.31 -27.27 -19.77
CA GLY A 208 4.40 -28.27 -19.25
C GLY A 208 5.11 -29.42 -18.54
N LEU A 209 4.40 -30.52 -18.34
CA LEU A 209 4.90 -31.71 -17.65
C LEU A 209 5.44 -32.72 -18.65
N TYR A 210 6.65 -33.23 -18.40
CA TYR A 210 7.34 -34.18 -19.28
C TYR A 210 7.85 -35.39 -18.52
N LEU A 211 8.01 -36.49 -19.26
CA LEU A 211 8.77 -37.67 -18.85
C LEU A 211 10.15 -37.65 -19.52
N VAL A 212 11.19 -37.70 -18.70
CA VAL A 212 12.59 -37.75 -19.16
C VAL A 212 12.84 -39.05 -19.93
N ALA A 213 13.49 -38.93 -21.08
CA ALA A 213 13.88 -40.06 -21.93
C ALA A 213 15.30 -39.88 -22.46
N ALA A 214 15.93 -40.97 -22.88
CA ALA A 214 17.26 -40.92 -23.52
C ALA A 214 17.21 -40.20 -24.88
N GLY A 215 16.08 -40.33 -25.59
CA GLY A 215 15.75 -39.55 -26.79
C GLY A 215 14.86 -38.34 -26.46
N ALA A 216 14.10 -37.87 -27.44
CA ALA A 216 13.15 -36.78 -27.25
C ALA A 216 12.15 -37.11 -26.12
N TRP A 217 11.90 -36.14 -25.26
CA TRP A 217 10.97 -36.29 -24.15
C TRP A 217 9.53 -36.19 -24.63
N ASN A 218 8.67 -37.03 -24.07
CA ASN A 218 7.23 -36.96 -24.26
C ASN A 218 6.59 -36.19 -23.10
N ARG A 219 5.46 -35.54 -23.38
CA ARG A 219 4.63 -34.99 -22.30
C ARG A 219 4.14 -36.11 -21.39
N ALA A 220 3.92 -35.78 -20.13
CA ALA A 220 3.34 -36.70 -19.18
C ALA A 220 1.90 -37.05 -19.59
N LEU A 221 1.47 -38.30 -19.35
CA LEU A 221 0.17 -38.82 -19.77
C LEU A 221 -1.04 -38.04 -19.21
N ASP A 222 -0.87 -37.39 -18.07
CA ASP A 222 -1.88 -36.54 -17.41
C ASP A 222 -1.80 -35.07 -17.86
N ALA A 223 -1.02 -34.78 -18.91
CA ALA A 223 -0.81 -33.45 -19.46
C ALA A 223 -0.40 -33.49 -20.96
N ASP A 224 -0.84 -34.51 -21.71
CA ASP A 224 -0.48 -34.71 -23.11
C ASP A 224 -1.59 -34.27 -24.09
N ALA A 225 -2.78 -33.94 -23.57
CA ALA A 225 -3.87 -33.36 -24.34
C ALA A 225 -4.28 -31.96 -23.84
N SER A 226 -4.74 -31.09 -24.75
CA SER A 226 -5.25 -29.74 -24.40
C SER A 226 -6.38 -29.77 -23.37
N SER A 227 -7.16 -30.86 -23.30
CA SER A 227 -8.24 -31.03 -22.33
C SER A 227 -7.78 -31.36 -20.91
N GLU A 228 -6.51 -31.72 -20.74
CA GLU A 228 -5.89 -32.07 -19.45
C GLU A 228 -5.06 -30.90 -18.89
N VAL A 229 -4.79 -29.91 -19.72
CA VAL A 229 -4.00 -28.71 -19.41
C VAL A 229 -4.95 -27.52 -19.35
N THR A 230 -5.61 -27.36 -18.19
CA THR A 230 -6.60 -26.32 -17.91
C THR A 230 -6.06 -25.22 -17.00
N PRO A 231 -6.62 -24.00 -17.04
CA PRO A 231 -6.25 -22.95 -16.08
C PRO A 231 -6.52 -23.47 -14.68
N GLY A 232 -5.49 -23.55 -13.84
CA GLY A 232 -5.60 -24.19 -12.53
C GLY A 232 -4.75 -25.42 -12.33
N LEU A 233 -4.21 -26.03 -13.41
CA LEU A 233 -3.28 -27.16 -13.31
C LEU A 233 -2.19 -26.85 -12.28
N THR A 234 -2.08 -27.67 -11.25
CA THR A 234 -1.18 -27.49 -10.11
C THR A 234 -0.29 -28.73 -9.93
N VAL A 235 0.99 -28.50 -9.65
CA VAL A 235 2.00 -29.57 -9.49
C VAL A 235 2.99 -29.23 -8.38
N TYR A 236 3.40 -30.26 -7.62
CA TYR A 236 4.42 -30.17 -6.57
C TYR A 236 5.79 -30.56 -7.12
N VAL A 237 6.85 -29.87 -6.67
CA VAL A 237 8.24 -30.16 -7.01
C VAL A 237 8.94 -30.76 -5.80
N GLU A 238 9.56 -31.94 -5.97
CA GLU A 238 10.11 -32.72 -4.84
C GLU A 238 11.58 -32.43 -4.53
N GLN A 239 12.39 -32.10 -5.53
CA GLN A 239 13.84 -31.96 -5.40
C GLN A 239 14.35 -30.76 -6.20
N GLY A 240 15.53 -30.27 -5.85
CA GLY A 240 16.16 -29.12 -6.46
C GLY A 240 17.03 -28.34 -5.48
N THR A 241 17.91 -27.49 -5.99
CA THR A 241 18.65 -26.53 -5.17
C THR A 241 17.83 -25.27 -4.94
N VAL A 242 17.08 -24.84 -5.96
CA VAL A 242 16.27 -23.61 -5.94
C VAL A 242 14.78 -23.92 -5.87
N GLN A 243 14.34 -25.00 -6.53
CA GLN A 243 12.92 -25.29 -6.78
C GLN A 243 12.36 -26.42 -5.91
N ALA A 244 13.14 -26.97 -4.98
CA ALA A 244 12.65 -27.99 -4.05
C ALA A 244 11.46 -27.49 -3.22
N ASP A 245 10.53 -28.40 -2.92
CA ASP A 245 9.36 -28.16 -2.08
C ASP A 245 8.43 -27.03 -2.57
N THR A 246 8.49 -26.71 -3.87
CA THR A 246 7.64 -25.66 -4.46
C THR A 246 6.35 -26.20 -5.07
N ILE A 247 5.32 -25.36 -5.13
CA ILE A 247 4.03 -25.64 -5.77
C ILE A 247 3.83 -24.68 -6.94
N TRP A 248 3.60 -25.21 -8.13
CA TRP A 248 3.44 -24.41 -9.35
C TRP A 248 2.04 -24.56 -9.93
N LYS A 249 1.43 -23.43 -10.28
CA LYS A 249 0.11 -23.36 -10.92
C LYS A 249 0.20 -22.77 -12.31
N LEU A 250 -0.47 -23.39 -13.27
CA LEU A 250 -0.69 -22.84 -14.60
C LEU A 250 -1.67 -21.65 -14.51
N VAL A 251 -1.20 -20.47 -14.87
CA VAL A 251 -1.96 -19.20 -14.82
C VAL A 251 -2.36 -18.68 -16.20
N THR A 252 -2.05 -19.41 -17.27
CA THR A 252 -2.57 -19.09 -18.61
C THR A 252 -4.10 -19.29 -18.65
N ASP A 253 -4.82 -18.27 -19.09
CA ASP A 253 -6.29 -18.32 -19.24
C ASP A 253 -6.73 -19.15 -20.47
N ALA A 254 -7.92 -19.75 -20.39
CA ALA A 254 -8.52 -20.50 -21.49
C ALA A 254 -9.06 -19.55 -22.59
N PRO A 255 -9.16 -19.98 -23.86
CA PRO A 255 -8.86 -21.33 -24.39
C PRO A 255 -7.36 -21.55 -24.65
N MET A 256 -6.87 -22.77 -24.37
CA MET A 256 -5.49 -23.18 -24.62
C MET A 256 -5.40 -24.34 -25.61
N THR A 257 -4.42 -24.28 -26.51
CA THR A 257 -4.04 -25.37 -27.42
C THR A 257 -2.61 -25.80 -27.11
N LEU A 258 -2.43 -27.05 -26.67
CA LEU A 258 -1.14 -27.59 -26.25
C LEU A 258 -0.10 -27.53 -27.40
N GLY A 259 1.12 -27.09 -27.08
CA GLY A 259 2.20 -26.92 -28.06
C GLY A 259 2.17 -25.60 -28.83
N ASN A 260 1.05 -24.87 -28.83
CA ASN A 260 0.90 -23.58 -29.52
C ASN A 260 0.69 -22.41 -28.55
N THR A 261 -0.26 -22.53 -27.62
CA THR A 261 -0.52 -21.49 -26.61
C THR A 261 0.60 -21.45 -25.58
N ALA A 262 1.14 -20.26 -25.29
CA ALA A 262 2.15 -20.07 -24.27
C ALA A 262 1.64 -20.50 -22.88
N LEU A 263 2.33 -21.45 -22.23
CA LEU A 263 1.97 -21.96 -20.92
C LEU A 263 2.86 -21.31 -19.84
N THR A 264 2.23 -20.49 -18.98
CA THR A 264 2.91 -19.73 -17.92
C THR A 264 2.58 -20.33 -16.57
N PHE A 265 3.62 -20.77 -15.85
CA PHE A 265 3.50 -21.32 -14.51
C PHE A 265 3.95 -20.28 -13.47
N ALA A 266 3.16 -20.12 -12.42
CA ALA A 266 3.48 -19.26 -11.27
C ALA A 266 3.74 -20.11 -10.03
N ASP A 267 4.77 -19.74 -9.26
CA ASP A 267 5.01 -20.30 -7.92
C ASP A 267 3.93 -19.81 -6.97
N ILE A 268 3.25 -20.74 -6.29
CA ILE A 268 2.19 -20.49 -5.31
C ILE A 268 2.50 -21.14 -3.96
N THR A 269 3.75 -21.51 -3.69
CA THR A 269 4.17 -22.25 -2.49
C THR A 269 3.73 -21.56 -1.19
N SER A 270 3.82 -20.22 -1.15
CA SER A 270 3.40 -19.41 0.00
C SER A 270 1.91 -19.00 -0.03
N GLY A 271 1.13 -19.49 -1.00
CA GLY A 271 -0.25 -19.10 -1.25
C GLY A 271 -0.43 -17.68 -1.79
N TYR A 272 -1.68 -17.29 -2.03
CA TYR A 272 -2.06 -15.90 -2.31
C TYR A 272 -2.42 -15.19 -1.00
N ALA A 273 -2.05 -13.92 -0.85
CA ALA A 273 -2.59 -13.09 0.22
C ALA A 273 -4.13 -13.05 0.12
N PRO A 274 -4.90 -13.31 1.20
CA PRO A 274 -6.36 -13.32 1.14
C PRO A 274 -6.93 -12.01 0.58
N LEU A 275 -7.81 -12.10 -0.43
CA LEU A 275 -8.35 -10.94 -1.16
C LEU A 275 -9.23 -10.02 -0.29
N ARG A 276 -9.71 -10.50 0.86
CA ARG A 276 -10.50 -9.72 1.82
C ARG A 276 -9.63 -9.36 3.02
N SER A 277 -9.10 -8.13 3.01
CA SER A 277 -8.38 -7.51 4.13
C SER A 277 -7.19 -8.36 4.59
N PRO A 278 -5.98 -8.18 4.01
CA PRO A 278 -4.79 -8.80 4.57
C PRO A 278 -4.59 -8.18 5.94
N VAL A 279 -5.09 -8.84 6.99
CA VAL A 279 -4.59 -8.58 8.33
C VAL A 279 -3.15 -9.04 8.27
N PHE A 280 -2.26 -8.08 8.10
CA PHE A 280 -0.81 -8.25 8.12
C PHE A 280 -0.42 -8.78 9.50
N THR A 281 -0.39 -10.10 9.68
CA THR A 281 0.15 -10.74 10.89
C THR A 281 1.66 -10.93 10.75
N ASP A 282 2.35 -11.04 11.88
CA ASP A 282 3.79 -11.27 11.97
C ASP A 282 4.66 -10.15 11.36
N SER A 283 5.57 -10.48 10.44
CA SER A 283 6.56 -9.56 9.84
C SER A 283 6.47 -9.54 8.31
N PRO A 284 5.38 -9.02 7.72
CA PRO A 284 5.21 -9.03 6.27
C PRO A 284 6.21 -8.10 5.59
N THR A 285 6.86 -8.59 4.55
CA THR A 285 7.80 -7.83 3.72
C THR A 285 7.11 -7.30 2.46
N ALA A 286 7.42 -6.07 2.07
CA ALA A 286 7.04 -5.51 0.77
C ALA A 286 8.29 -4.89 0.11
N PRO A 287 8.36 -4.81 -1.23
CA PRO A 287 9.44 -4.10 -1.89
C PRO A 287 9.49 -2.63 -1.46
N THR A 288 10.66 -2.16 -1.02
CA THR A 288 10.86 -0.75 -0.69
C THR A 288 10.88 0.06 -1.98
N THR A 289 9.98 1.02 -2.09
CA THR A 289 9.87 1.90 -3.25
C THR A 289 10.89 3.02 -3.19
N ASP A 290 11.14 3.65 -4.34
CA ASP A 290 12.04 4.78 -4.43
C ASP A 290 11.58 5.93 -3.54
N ARG A 291 12.57 6.64 -2.99
CA ARG A 291 12.34 7.89 -2.26
C ARG A 291 11.53 8.80 -3.18
N PHE A 292 10.36 9.25 -2.70
CA PHE A 292 9.38 10.09 -3.41
C PHE A 292 8.29 9.39 -4.25
N ASP A 293 8.16 8.05 -4.18
CA ASP A 293 6.97 7.37 -4.72
C ASP A 293 5.67 7.94 -4.08
N ASN A 294 4.71 8.35 -4.91
CA ASN A 294 3.41 8.92 -4.53
C ASN A 294 2.23 8.07 -5.02
N SER A 295 2.50 6.85 -5.50
CA SER A 295 1.50 5.92 -5.97
C SER A 295 0.70 5.30 -4.81
N LYS A 296 -0.28 4.46 -5.14
CA LYS A 296 -1.12 3.74 -4.16
C LYS A 296 -0.45 2.47 -3.58
N ARG A 297 0.88 2.34 -3.70
CA ARG A 297 1.64 1.19 -3.19
C ARG A 297 1.73 1.21 -1.66
N LEU A 298 1.95 0.03 -1.07
CA LEU A 298 2.17 -0.11 0.38
C LEU A 298 3.50 0.56 0.77
N ALA A 299 3.48 1.34 1.85
CA ALA A 299 4.67 1.95 2.42
C ALA A 299 5.40 0.98 3.35
N THR A 300 6.67 0.65 3.06
CA THR A 300 7.52 -0.09 4.00
C THR A 300 8.00 0.81 5.12
N THR A 301 8.42 0.23 6.25
CA THR A 301 9.07 1.00 7.34
C THR A 301 10.34 1.69 6.87
N GLU A 302 11.08 1.08 5.94
CA GLU A 302 12.24 1.68 5.28
C GLU A 302 11.85 2.90 4.43
N PHE A 303 10.80 2.79 3.62
CA PHE A 303 10.25 3.91 2.87
C PHE A 303 9.76 5.04 3.78
N ALA A 304 9.09 4.71 4.89
CA ALA A 304 8.65 5.70 5.88
C ALA A 304 9.85 6.43 6.53
N LYS A 305 10.94 5.72 6.85
CA LYS A 305 12.19 6.32 7.34
C LYS A 305 12.82 7.27 6.31
N LEU A 306 12.80 6.91 5.03
CA LEU A 306 13.32 7.75 3.94
C LEU A 306 12.54 9.07 3.74
N ARG A 307 11.31 9.19 4.27
CA ARG A 307 10.37 10.30 4.07
C ARG A 307 10.40 11.43 5.11
N GLY A 308 11.32 11.42 6.09
CA GLY A 308 11.75 12.66 6.74
C GLY A 308 11.46 12.88 8.22
N LEU A 309 11.66 11.87 9.08
CA LEU A 309 11.88 12.13 10.52
C LEU A 309 13.38 12.08 10.89
N GLU A 310 14.22 11.45 10.05
CA GLU A 310 15.66 11.30 10.28
C GLU A 310 16.43 11.56 8.97
N LEU A 311 17.60 12.18 9.07
CA LEU A 311 18.54 12.26 7.95
C LEU A 311 19.17 10.89 7.73
N SER A 312 19.33 10.46 6.48
CA SER A 312 19.80 9.10 6.15
C SER A 312 21.17 8.76 6.73
N THR A 313 22.09 9.73 6.78
CA THR A 313 23.39 9.66 7.45
C THR A 313 24.06 11.05 7.45
N VAL A 314 25.29 11.18 7.97
CA VAL A 314 26.12 12.38 7.90
C VAL A 314 27.29 12.15 6.94
N LYS A 315 27.44 12.98 5.91
CA LYS A 315 28.64 13.04 5.06
C LYS A 315 29.56 14.15 5.53
N VAL A 316 30.84 13.86 5.73
CA VAL A 316 31.85 14.85 6.12
C VAL A 316 32.61 15.32 4.87
N VAL A 317 32.73 16.63 4.70
CA VAL A 317 33.48 17.29 3.61
C VAL A 317 34.64 18.07 4.22
N THR A 318 35.88 17.67 3.92
CA THR A 318 37.10 18.31 4.45
C THR A 318 37.99 18.94 3.38
N ALA A 319 37.77 18.59 2.10
CA ALA A 319 38.56 19.09 0.97
C ALA A 319 37.82 20.18 0.20
N ALA A 320 38.55 21.23 -0.18
CA ALA A 320 38.07 22.30 -1.07
C ALA A 320 37.66 21.73 -2.44
N GLY A 321 36.60 22.29 -3.03
CA GLY A 321 36.12 21.90 -4.36
C GLY A 321 35.41 20.55 -4.42
N THR A 322 35.12 19.90 -3.29
CA THR A 322 34.41 18.61 -3.27
C THR A 322 33.06 18.73 -3.98
N THR A 323 32.81 17.84 -4.95
CA THR A 323 31.52 17.69 -5.61
C THR A 323 30.62 16.72 -4.85
N LEU A 324 29.41 17.18 -4.49
CA LEU A 324 28.37 16.34 -3.91
C LEU A 324 27.68 15.52 -5.01
N ALA A 325 27.34 14.26 -4.71
CA ALA A 325 26.67 13.36 -5.64
C ALA A 325 25.15 13.35 -5.40
N ALA A 326 24.35 12.88 -6.37
CA ALA A 326 22.90 12.71 -6.20
C ALA A 326 22.54 11.85 -4.97
N ALA A 327 23.35 10.83 -4.67
CA ALA A 327 23.21 9.98 -3.49
C ALA A 327 23.44 10.71 -2.15
N ASP A 328 23.90 11.97 -2.15
CA ASP A 328 24.07 12.78 -0.94
C ASP A 328 22.82 13.56 -0.54
N VAL A 329 21.81 13.63 -1.41
CA VAL A 329 20.51 14.23 -1.12
C VAL A 329 19.87 13.56 0.09
N GLY A 330 19.40 14.39 1.03
CA GLY A 330 18.80 13.96 2.28
C GLY A 330 19.75 13.27 3.28
N LYS A 331 21.06 13.46 3.13
CA LYS A 331 22.06 13.35 4.21
C LYS A 331 22.23 14.70 4.91
N ALA A 332 22.84 14.71 6.09
CA ALA A 332 23.44 15.92 6.65
C ALA A 332 24.86 16.09 6.09
N ILE A 333 25.15 17.20 5.42
CA ILE A 333 26.50 17.47 4.90
C ILE A 333 27.24 18.34 5.92
N ARG A 334 28.21 17.76 6.63
CA ARG A 334 29.07 18.43 7.61
C ARG A 334 30.37 18.89 6.93
N ILE A 335 30.53 20.19 6.76
CA ILE A 335 31.64 20.81 6.02
C ILE A 335 32.65 21.40 7.00
N SER A 336 33.91 20.98 6.91
CA SER A 336 35.01 21.40 7.78
C SER A 336 36.26 21.67 6.92
N LEU A 337 36.31 22.83 6.28
CA LEU A 337 37.41 23.21 5.40
C LEU A 337 38.53 23.92 6.20
N PRO A 338 39.81 23.72 5.81
CA PRO A 338 40.95 24.39 6.46
C PRO A 338 41.04 25.89 6.12
N ALA A 339 40.43 26.33 5.02
CA ALA A 339 40.39 27.73 4.57
C ALA A 339 39.11 27.99 3.77
N SER A 340 38.72 29.27 3.64
CA SER A 340 37.55 29.69 2.86
C SER A 340 37.68 29.23 1.40
N SER A 341 36.68 28.51 0.90
CA SER A 341 36.68 27.91 -0.44
C SER A 341 35.25 27.55 -0.88
N SER A 342 35.08 26.87 -2.01
CA SER A 342 33.79 26.38 -2.50
C SER A 342 33.61 24.87 -2.36
N ILE A 343 32.35 24.44 -2.41
CA ILE A 343 31.93 23.06 -2.71
C ILE A 343 30.99 23.09 -3.91
N VAL A 344 30.90 21.97 -4.63
CA VAL A 344 30.04 21.85 -5.81
C VAL A 344 28.78 21.05 -5.48
N LEU A 345 27.60 21.58 -5.80
CA LEU A 345 26.31 20.93 -5.62
C LEU A 345 26.10 19.84 -6.69
N PRO A 346 25.26 18.80 -6.45
CA PRO A 346 24.91 17.86 -7.51
C PRO A 346 24.05 18.56 -8.57
N ALA A 347 24.10 18.05 -9.80
CA ALA A 347 23.25 18.57 -10.88
C ALA A 347 21.77 18.34 -10.54
N THR A 348 20.93 19.35 -10.77
CA THR A 348 19.50 19.28 -10.49
C THR A 348 18.80 18.22 -11.34
N ALA A 349 19.30 17.96 -12.56
CA ALA A 349 18.79 16.91 -13.45
C ALA A 349 19.00 15.49 -12.90
N ASP A 350 19.98 15.28 -12.02
CA ASP A 350 20.29 13.97 -11.43
C ASP A 350 19.48 13.70 -10.15
N VAL A 351 18.63 14.64 -9.72
CA VAL A 351 17.86 14.54 -8.48
C VAL A 351 16.37 14.78 -8.70
N PRO A 352 15.46 14.12 -7.95
CA PRO A 352 14.02 14.34 -8.10
C PRO A 352 13.57 15.76 -7.72
N GLN A 353 12.42 16.18 -8.25
CA GLN A 353 11.83 17.46 -7.87
C GLN A 353 11.50 17.51 -6.37
N GLY A 354 11.93 18.58 -5.70
CA GLY A 354 11.78 18.74 -4.25
C GLY A 354 12.85 18.03 -3.42
N ALA A 355 13.89 17.45 -4.04
CA ALA A 355 15.04 16.88 -3.34
C ALA A 355 15.68 17.91 -2.39
N THR A 356 16.03 17.51 -1.17
CA THR A 356 16.58 18.41 -0.14
C THR A 356 18.03 18.13 0.21
N LEU A 357 18.81 19.19 0.45
CA LEU A 357 20.19 19.12 0.95
C LEU A 357 20.36 19.98 2.20
N LEU A 358 20.66 19.35 3.34
CA LEU A 358 21.03 20.05 4.57
C LEU A 358 22.56 20.18 4.66
N LEU A 359 23.05 21.40 4.52
CA LEU A 359 24.45 21.76 4.62
C LEU A 359 24.74 22.38 5.99
N LYS A 360 25.84 22.01 6.63
CA LYS A 360 26.32 22.56 7.91
C LYS A 360 27.81 22.86 7.80
N ASN A 361 28.18 24.14 7.78
CA ASN A 361 29.57 24.54 7.90
C ASN A 361 29.96 24.54 9.39
N VAL A 362 30.83 23.62 9.77
CA VAL A 362 31.38 23.49 11.13
C VAL A 362 32.83 23.97 11.21
N SER A 363 33.36 24.55 10.14
CA SER A 363 34.71 25.11 10.11
C SER A 363 34.82 26.25 11.12
N ALA A 364 36.00 26.39 11.75
CA ALA A 364 36.23 27.43 12.75
C ALA A 364 36.23 28.85 12.17
N ALA A 365 36.75 29.02 10.94
CA ALA A 365 36.89 30.32 10.28
C ALA A 365 36.61 30.33 8.77
N ALA A 366 36.55 29.17 8.12
CA ALA A 366 36.36 29.09 6.67
C ALA A 366 34.92 29.44 6.26
N VAL A 367 34.79 30.33 5.28
CA VAL A 367 33.54 30.61 4.57
C VAL A 367 33.41 29.64 3.39
N VAL A 368 32.25 29.02 3.22
CA VAL A 368 32.00 28.05 2.16
C VAL A 368 31.08 28.65 1.10
N ALA A 369 31.58 28.81 -0.12
CA ALA A 369 30.78 29.14 -1.28
C ALA A 369 30.12 27.89 -1.89
N LEU A 370 28.93 28.05 -2.45
CA LEU A 370 28.22 26.99 -3.15
C LEU A 370 28.32 27.21 -4.66
N THR A 371 28.81 26.21 -5.37
CA THR A 371 28.91 26.22 -6.83
C THR A 371 27.91 25.22 -7.40
N PRO A 372 26.84 25.67 -8.08
CA PRO A 372 25.97 24.75 -8.83
C PRO A 372 26.74 23.98 -9.90
N ALA A 373 26.27 22.78 -10.25
CA ALA A 373 26.88 22.00 -11.33
C ALA A 373 26.43 22.51 -12.70
N GLY A 374 27.37 22.64 -13.63
CA GLY A 374 27.06 22.98 -15.03
C GLY A 374 26.31 24.32 -15.16
N ALA A 375 25.15 24.28 -15.80
CA ALA A 375 24.28 25.44 -16.05
C ALA A 375 23.25 25.70 -14.94
N ASP A 376 23.25 24.88 -13.87
CA ASP A 376 22.34 25.08 -12.75
C ASP A 376 22.61 26.42 -12.04
N VAL A 377 21.60 26.94 -11.36
CA VAL A 377 21.67 28.20 -10.61
C VAL A 377 21.17 28.03 -9.19
N LEU A 378 21.59 28.93 -8.29
CA LEU A 378 20.98 29.12 -6.98
C LEU A 378 19.90 30.19 -7.08
N SER A 379 18.79 30.03 -6.33
CA SER A 379 17.73 31.05 -6.30
C SER A 379 18.20 32.40 -5.75
N ARG A 380 19.30 32.41 -4.99
CA ARG A 380 20.04 33.60 -4.59
C ARG A 380 21.49 33.25 -4.27
N ALA A 381 22.37 34.25 -4.34
CA ALA A 381 23.73 34.12 -3.81
C ALA A 381 23.67 33.89 -2.29
N VAL A 382 24.35 32.85 -1.81
CA VAL A 382 24.50 32.56 -0.38
C VAL A 382 25.83 31.87 -0.12
N LYS A 383 26.54 32.28 0.93
CA LYS A 383 27.70 31.56 1.47
C LYS A 383 27.40 31.03 2.86
N LEU A 384 27.92 29.84 3.17
CA LEU A 384 27.87 29.32 4.53
C LEU A 384 29.05 29.88 5.32
N LEU A 385 28.76 30.83 6.21
CA LEU A 385 29.73 31.33 7.18
C LEU A 385 30.08 30.26 8.24
N PRO A 386 31.19 30.42 8.98
CA PRO A 386 31.56 29.50 10.06
C PRO A 386 30.39 29.21 11.01
N LEU A 387 30.21 27.94 11.36
CA LEU A 387 29.18 27.46 12.30
C LEU A 387 27.73 27.72 11.85
N THR A 388 27.49 27.86 10.55
CA THR A 388 26.14 28.07 9.98
C THR A 388 25.61 26.85 9.22
N SER A 389 24.30 26.83 8.97
CA SER A 389 23.64 25.79 8.19
C SER A 389 22.76 26.36 7.08
N LEU A 390 22.48 25.57 6.06
CA LEU A 390 21.62 25.92 4.93
C LEU A 390 20.84 24.68 4.47
N LEU A 391 19.56 24.86 4.15
CA LEU A 391 18.71 23.88 3.49
C LEU A 391 18.44 24.36 2.06
N LEU A 392 18.75 23.51 1.09
CA LEU A 392 18.42 23.71 -0.31
C LEU A 392 17.35 22.72 -0.76
N VAL A 393 16.53 23.15 -1.73
CA VAL A 393 15.49 22.33 -2.38
C VAL A 393 15.72 22.36 -3.89
N ALA A 394 15.76 21.21 -4.56
CA ALA A 394 15.94 21.14 -6.01
C ALA A 394 14.63 21.41 -6.76
N VAL A 395 14.72 22.18 -7.84
CA VAL A 395 13.67 22.40 -8.84
C VAL A 395 14.28 22.06 -10.22
N PRO A 396 14.34 20.76 -10.58
CA PRO A 396 15.03 20.29 -11.79
C PRO A 396 14.48 20.88 -13.09
N ALA A 397 13.17 21.11 -13.15
CA ALA A 397 12.51 21.72 -14.30
C ALA A 397 13.02 23.14 -14.62
N GLU A 398 13.65 23.81 -13.65
CA GLU A 398 14.19 25.17 -13.78
C GLU A 398 15.73 25.20 -13.72
N GLY A 399 16.40 24.05 -13.59
CA GLY A 399 17.85 24.01 -13.35
C GLY A 399 18.25 24.71 -12.04
N LEU A 400 17.39 24.66 -11.01
CA LEU A 400 17.47 25.56 -9.86
C LEU A 400 17.64 24.81 -8.53
N TRP A 401 18.58 25.26 -7.71
CA TRP A 401 18.63 24.98 -6.28
C TRP A 401 18.05 26.15 -5.48
N ALA A 402 16.84 25.98 -4.96
CA ALA A 402 16.16 26.98 -4.15
C ALA A 402 16.71 26.98 -2.71
N VAL A 403 17.22 28.12 -2.27
CA VAL A 403 17.54 28.36 -0.85
C VAL A 403 16.24 28.42 -0.06
N SER A 404 16.06 27.49 0.90
CA SER A 404 14.79 27.28 1.60
C SER A 404 14.80 27.65 3.08
N ALA A 405 15.93 27.49 3.79
CA ALA A 405 16.07 27.86 5.21
C ALA A 405 17.54 27.77 5.67
N GLY A 406 17.87 28.30 6.86
CA GLY A 406 19.11 27.97 7.60
C GLY A 406 19.76 29.17 8.28
N SER A 407 20.73 28.95 9.18
CA SER A 407 21.43 30.05 9.86
C SER A 407 22.42 30.80 8.96
N ALA A 408 22.89 30.20 7.86
CA ALA A 408 23.76 30.87 6.88
C ALA A 408 23.04 32.06 6.21
N GLU A 409 21.72 31.92 6.03
CA GLU A 409 20.83 32.98 5.56
C GLU A 409 20.83 34.19 6.52
N ALA A 410 21.03 33.96 7.82
CA ALA A 410 21.02 35.01 8.83
C ALA A 410 22.33 35.82 8.91
N VAL A 411 23.47 35.27 8.47
CA VAL A 411 24.79 35.87 8.70
C VAL A 411 25.30 36.67 7.49
N GLU A 412 24.98 36.30 6.23
CA GLU A 412 25.27 37.20 5.08
C GLU A 412 24.36 38.44 5.03
N ALA A 413 23.15 38.37 5.61
CA ALA A 413 22.27 39.53 5.81
C ALA A 413 22.90 40.60 6.74
N LEU A 414 23.75 40.18 7.69
CA LEU A 414 24.42 41.07 8.61
C LEU A 414 25.62 41.81 7.98
N ALA A 415 26.32 41.17 7.03
CA ALA A 415 27.51 41.74 6.38
C ALA A 415 27.19 42.70 5.22
N ALA A 416 26.00 42.57 4.60
CA ALA A 416 25.58 43.41 3.48
C ALA A 416 24.83 44.69 3.91
N GLY A 417 24.67 44.96 5.21
CA GLY A 417 23.84 46.07 5.70
C GLY A 417 22.35 45.94 5.32
N VAL A 418 21.93 44.76 4.87
CA VAL A 418 20.54 44.45 4.54
C VAL A 418 19.87 43.93 5.81
N ALA A 419 19.60 44.87 6.72
CA ALA A 419 18.76 44.62 7.88
C ALA A 419 17.33 44.33 7.41
N GLY A 420 16.99 43.04 7.31
CA GLY A 420 15.62 42.56 7.13
C GLY A 420 15.49 41.60 5.94
N GLN A 421 14.75 40.51 6.19
CA GLN A 421 14.33 39.42 5.28
C GLN A 421 15.25 38.17 5.28
N TRP A 422 14.89 36.96 5.72
CA TRP A 422 13.68 36.36 6.29
C TRP A 422 14.09 35.02 6.95
N ALA A 423 13.90 34.85 8.26
CA ALA A 423 13.52 33.54 8.77
C ALA A 423 12.01 33.62 8.96
N PHE A 424 11.26 33.02 8.04
CA PHE A 424 9.79 33.02 7.98
C PHE A 424 9.15 34.37 7.60
N ARG A 425 8.19 34.35 6.67
CA ARG A 425 7.32 35.50 6.36
C ARG A 425 6.49 35.90 7.57
N ASN A 426 5.88 34.92 8.23
CA ASN A 426 5.16 35.14 9.48
C ASN A 426 6.13 35.50 10.60
N LYS A 427 5.87 36.59 11.31
CA LYS A 427 6.64 37.04 12.48
C LYS A 427 6.02 36.65 13.81
N LEU A 428 4.80 36.11 13.78
CA LEU A 428 4.12 35.60 14.96
C LEU A 428 4.59 34.19 15.28
N ILE A 429 4.76 33.92 16.57
CA ILE A 429 4.99 32.60 17.15
C ILE A 429 3.63 32.04 17.56
N ASN A 430 3.43 30.75 17.29
CA ASN A 430 2.25 29.97 17.54
C ASN A 430 0.97 30.63 16.98
N GLY A 431 1.08 31.25 15.79
CA GLY A 431 -0.05 31.93 15.13
C GLY A 431 -1.18 30.99 14.69
N ASN A 432 -0.87 29.69 14.54
CA ASN A 432 -1.86 28.65 14.27
C ASN A 432 -2.40 27.96 15.53
N PHE A 433 -1.85 28.29 16.71
CA PHE A 433 -2.24 27.73 18.00
C PHE A 433 -2.10 26.21 18.12
N ASP A 434 -1.08 25.61 17.51
CA ASP A 434 -0.82 24.17 17.61
C ASP A 434 -0.13 23.79 18.95
N LEU A 435 0.45 24.75 19.66
CA LEU A 435 1.18 24.55 20.92
C LEU A 435 0.47 25.24 22.11
N TRP A 436 0.48 24.55 23.25
CA TRP A 436 -0.24 24.94 24.47
C TRP A 436 0.51 24.46 25.71
N GLN A 437 1.78 24.87 25.85
CA GLN A 437 2.65 24.35 26.92
C GLN A 437 2.25 24.88 28.30
N ARG A 438 1.62 26.07 28.35
CA ARG A 438 1.17 26.76 29.57
C ARG A 438 -0.18 26.26 30.11
N GLY A 439 -0.78 25.23 29.50
CA GLY A 439 -2.13 24.75 29.81
C GLY A 439 -3.13 25.08 28.70
N ILE A 440 -4.40 24.72 28.91
CA ILE A 440 -5.43 24.76 27.85
C ILE A 440 -6.67 25.61 28.18
N ASN A 441 -6.74 26.17 29.39
CA ASN A 441 -7.86 26.99 29.86
C ASN A 441 -7.32 28.13 30.75
N PHE A 442 -7.73 29.37 30.47
CA PHE A 442 -7.22 30.58 31.09
C PHE A 442 -8.38 31.54 31.41
N ALA A 443 -8.42 32.00 32.66
CA ALA A 443 -9.46 32.89 33.19
C ALA A 443 -8.87 34.12 33.93
N GLY A 444 -7.60 34.44 33.68
CA GLY A 444 -6.95 35.66 34.16
C GLY A 444 -6.01 36.26 33.10
N ALA A 445 -5.48 37.46 33.37
CA ALA A 445 -4.44 38.07 32.55
C ALA A 445 -3.12 37.29 32.65
N GLY A 446 -2.39 37.17 31.55
CA GLY A 446 -1.15 36.39 31.46
C GLY A 446 -0.97 35.70 30.12
N TYR A 447 0.17 35.03 29.94
CA TYR A 447 0.47 34.25 28.74
C TYR A 447 -0.36 32.97 28.70
N CYS A 448 -0.89 32.62 27.52
CA CYS A 448 -1.78 31.47 27.30
C CYS A 448 -1.23 30.49 26.27
N ALA A 449 -1.61 30.61 24.99
CA ALA A 449 -1.12 29.77 23.89
C ALA A 449 0.34 30.13 23.55
N ASP A 450 1.24 29.84 24.48
CA ASP A 450 2.65 30.19 24.51
C ASP A 450 2.89 31.70 24.47
N ARG A 451 3.16 32.29 23.30
CA ARG A 451 3.51 33.72 23.16
C ARG A 451 2.33 34.69 23.15
N TRP A 452 1.10 34.18 23.08
CA TRP A 452 -0.09 35.01 23.16
C TRP A 452 -0.39 35.37 24.62
N ARG A 453 -0.61 36.67 24.88
CA ARG A 453 -0.87 37.21 26.21
C ARG A 453 -2.26 37.79 26.31
N VAL A 454 -3.04 37.32 27.27
CA VAL A 454 -4.27 38.00 27.69
C VAL A 454 -3.88 39.21 28.53
N GLU A 455 -4.24 40.37 28.02
CA GLU A 455 -3.92 41.66 28.61
C GLU A 455 -4.94 42.05 29.68
N SER A 456 -6.21 41.86 29.34
CA SER A 456 -7.34 42.04 30.24
C SER A 456 -8.47 41.11 29.81
N LEU A 457 -9.25 40.65 30.77
CA LEU A 457 -10.48 39.93 30.52
C LEU A 457 -11.51 40.26 31.61
N THR A 458 -12.78 40.19 31.23
CA THR A 458 -13.94 40.30 32.12
C THR A 458 -15.02 39.38 31.56
N SER A 459 -15.50 38.42 32.35
CA SER A 459 -16.56 37.49 31.92
C SER A 459 -16.27 36.77 30.60
N ILE A 460 -14.99 36.45 30.34
CA ILE A 460 -14.49 35.70 29.18
C ILE A 460 -13.45 34.70 29.67
N THR A 461 -13.42 33.52 29.06
CA THR A 461 -12.32 32.56 29.17
C THR A 461 -11.61 32.39 27.83
N VAL A 462 -10.32 32.10 27.88
CA VAL A 462 -9.51 31.76 26.71
C VAL A 462 -9.06 30.32 26.86
N GLY A 463 -9.20 29.51 25.82
CA GLY A 463 -8.81 28.12 25.86
C GLY A 463 -8.51 27.54 24.51
N ARG A 464 -8.28 26.22 24.48
CA ARG A 464 -7.96 25.48 23.27
C ARG A 464 -9.22 24.86 22.66
N GLY A 465 -9.53 25.25 21.44
CA GLY A 465 -10.54 24.56 20.63
C GLY A 465 -9.95 23.40 19.83
N PHE A 466 -10.78 22.41 19.50
CA PHE A 466 -10.42 21.30 18.61
C PHE A 466 -11.02 21.55 17.23
N ALA A 467 -10.17 21.63 16.20
CA ALA A 467 -10.63 21.79 14.84
C ALA A 467 -10.87 20.44 14.15
N SER A 468 -11.91 20.36 13.33
CA SER A 468 -12.01 19.45 12.18
C SER A 468 -11.69 20.16 10.86
N ALA A 469 -11.06 21.34 10.93
CA ALA A 469 -10.85 22.26 9.82
C ALA A 469 -9.44 22.09 9.17
N PRO A 470 -9.30 22.40 7.87
CA PRO A 470 -8.17 21.95 7.01
C PRO A 470 -6.75 22.44 7.35
N TYR A 471 -6.53 23.23 8.40
CA TYR A 471 -5.31 24.03 8.56
C TYR A 471 -4.69 24.04 9.96
N GLY A 472 -5.07 23.17 10.90
CA GLY A 472 -4.43 23.10 12.23
C GLY A 472 -5.11 22.12 13.16
N LYS A 473 -4.38 21.55 14.13
CA LYS A 473 -4.95 20.58 15.08
C LYS A 473 -5.85 21.28 16.11
N PHE A 474 -5.54 22.53 16.41
CA PHE A 474 -6.16 23.33 17.46
C PHE A 474 -6.39 24.77 16.99
N TYR A 475 -7.15 25.54 17.76
CA TYR A 475 -7.35 26.98 17.55
C TYR A 475 -7.51 27.70 18.89
N LEU A 476 -7.34 29.02 18.88
CA LEU A 476 -7.65 29.88 20.03
C LEU A 476 -9.17 30.00 20.18
N LEU A 477 -9.70 29.46 21.26
CA LEU A 477 -11.12 29.55 21.60
C LEU A 477 -11.32 30.66 22.63
N ILE A 478 -12.12 31.66 22.28
CA ILE A 478 -12.57 32.72 23.18
C ILE A 478 -14.02 32.43 23.54
N THR A 479 -14.32 32.24 24.82
CA THR A 479 -15.68 31.89 25.29
C THR A 479 -16.18 32.94 26.28
N PRO A 480 -17.13 33.79 25.86
CA PRO A 480 -17.88 34.66 26.76
C PRO A 480 -18.67 33.85 27.79
N THR A 481 -18.55 34.20 29.07
CA THR A 481 -19.19 33.49 30.20
C THR A 481 -20.34 34.26 30.84
N ALA A 482 -20.44 35.57 30.60
CA ALA A 482 -21.58 36.39 31.00
C ALA A 482 -21.78 37.60 30.06
N ALA A 483 -22.81 38.42 30.30
CA ALA A 483 -22.98 39.72 29.66
C ALA A 483 -21.87 40.72 30.09
N ALA A 484 -21.77 41.87 29.41
CA ALA A 484 -20.72 42.87 29.62
C ALA A 484 -19.29 42.28 29.53
N ASN A 485 -19.13 41.27 28.68
CA ASN A 485 -17.88 40.56 28.52
C ASN A 485 -16.87 41.35 27.69
N GLN A 486 -15.59 41.24 28.06
CA GLN A 486 -14.50 41.93 27.38
C GLN A 486 -13.24 41.09 27.40
N LEU A 487 -12.46 41.14 26.32
CA LEU A 487 -11.14 40.54 26.22
C LEU A 487 -10.22 41.43 25.40
N SER A 488 -8.97 41.55 25.83
CA SER A 488 -7.86 41.95 24.99
C SER A 488 -6.78 40.88 25.05
N ILE A 489 -6.37 40.37 23.89
CA ILE A 489 -5.31 39.38 23.76
C ILE A 489 -4.36 39.82 22.65
N ALA A 490 -3.06 39.71 22.88
CA ALA A 490 -2.05 40.24 21.97
C ALA A 490 -0.85 39.31 21.85
N GLN A 491 -0.07 39.52 20.80
CA GLN A 491 1.29 39.01 20.70
C GLN A 491 2.21 40.15 20.25
N ALA A 492 3.12 40.55 21.13
CA ALA A 492 4.16 41.52 20.83
C ALA A 492 5.35 40.85 20.16
N LEU A 493 5.94 41.54 19.19
CA LEU A 493 7.22 41.14 18.59
C LEU A 493 8.37 41.57 19.49
N GLU A 494 9.44 40.78 19.49
CA GLU A 494 10.73 41.26 19.98
C GLU A 494 11.28 42.36 19.07
N ASP A 495 12.16 43.18 19.63
CA ASP A 495 12.81 44.31 18.96
C ASP A 495 13.40 43.95 17.61
N PHE A 496 14.19 42.88 17.52
CA PHE A 496 14.83 42.42 16.29
C PHE A 496 13.83 41.95 15.23
N LEU A 497 12.61 41.57 15.63
CA LEU A 497 11.50 41.22 14.72
C LEU A 497 10.65 42.44 14.35
N ALA A 498 10.59 43.45 15.20
CA ALA A 498 9.90 44.71 14.95
C ALA A 498 10.70 45.66 14.05
N VAL A 499 12.02 45.75 14.24
CA VAL A 499 12.93 46.64 13.48
C VAL A 499 12.78 46.51 11.96
N PRO A 500 12.67 45.31 11.36
CA PRO A 500 12.50 45.18 9.91
C PRO A 500 11.24 45.80 9.32
N PHE A 501 10.23 46.11 10.15
CA PHE A 501 9.00 46.79 9.72
C PHE A 501 9.13 48.31 9.69
N ALA A 502 10.15 48.90 10.32
CA ALA A 502 10.29 50.34 10.37
C ALA A 502 10.31 50.95 8.95
N GLY A 503 9.35 51.84 8.67
CA GLY A 503 9.19 52.49 7.36
C GLY A 503 8.53 51.62 6.29
N LYS A 504 8.01 50.44 6.64
CA LYS A 504 7.37 49.51 5.71
C LYS A 504 5.89 49.32 6.06
N ARG A 505 5.14 48.80 5.09
CA ARG A 505 3.77 48.33 5.31
C ARG A 505 3.80 46.96 5.97
N ALA A 506 3.08 46.81 7.09
CA ALA A 506 2.82 45.55 7.75
C ALA A 506 1.42 45.05 7.38
N THR A 507 1.29 43.76 7.13
CA THR A 507 0.00 43.09 6.93
C THR A 507 -0.23 42.04 8.00
N PHE A 508 -1.32 42.16 8.75
CA PHE A 508 -1.79 41.15 9.70
C PHE A 508 -2.99 40.42 9.10
N SER A 509 -2.89 39.11 8.95
CA SER A 509 -3.95 38.23 8.45
C SER A 509 -4.29 37.12 9.46
N PHE A 510 -5.54 36.66 9.44
CA PHE A 510 -6.03 35.59 10.31
C PHE A 510 -7.34 35.02 9.77
N GLN A 511 -7.77 33.89 10.34
CA GLN A 511 -9.09 33.33 10.15
C GLN A 511 -9.86 33.30 11.47
N ALA A 512 -11.17 33.46 11.40
CA ALA A 512 -12.05 33.37 12.55
C ALA A 512 -13.43 32.81 12.20
N ASN A 513 -14.13 32.29 13.21
CA ASN A 513 -15.52 31.86 13.12
C ASN A 513 -16.25 31.97 14.47
N SER A 514 -17.57 31.81 14.43
CA SER A 514 -18.41 31.63 15.61
C SER A 514 -19.70 30.89 15.27
N GLY A 515 -20.38 30.32 16.28
CA GLY A 515 -21.67 29.65 16.05
C GLY A 515 -22.83 30.58 15.65
N VAL A 516 -22.70 31.89 15.92
CA VAL A 516 -23.68 32.93 15.60
C VAL A 516 -22.97 34.19 15.10
N ALA A 517 -23.67 35.09 14.43
CA ALA A 517 -23.10 36.35 13.94
C ALA A 517 -22.68 37.26 15.11
N GLN A 518 -21.41 37.67 15.14
CA GLN A 518 -20.83 38.59 16.14
C GLN A 518 -19.63 39.34 15.56
N THR A 519 -18.96 40.19 16.33
CA THR A 519 -17.77 40.92 15.89
C THR A 519 -16.57 40.70 16.79
N ILE A 520 -15.39 40.75 16.17
CA ILE A 520 -14.10 40.90 16.84
C ILE A 520 -13.36 42.08 16.21
N THR A 521 -12.52 42.77 16.97
CA THR A 521 -11.67 43.84 16.41
C THR A 521 -10.22 43.39 16.41
N ALA A 522 -9.57 43.45 15.25
CA ALA A 522 -8.14 43.21 15.11
C ALA A 522 -7.37 44.53 15.06
N TYR A 523 -6.18 44.56 15.65
CA TYR A 523 -5.32 45.74 15.72
C TYR A 523 -3.89 45.41 15.28
N ILE A 524 -3.25 46.39 14.65
CA ILE A 524 -1.79 46.54 14.61
C ILE A 524 -1.45 47.76 15.48
N GLN A 525 -0.55 47.58 16.44
CA GLN A 525 -0.18 48.62 17.40
C GLN A 525 1.33 48.74 17.50
N LYS A 526 1.81 49.97 17.72
CA LYS A 526 3.22 50.29 17.90
C LYS A 526 3.52 50.76 19.32
N SER A 527 4.78 50.70 19.72
CA SER A 527 5.30 51.32 20.94
C SER A 527 6.59 52.07 20.65
N ALA A 528 6.84 53.16 21.39
CA ALA A 528 8.14 53.82 21.40
C ALA A 528 9.19 53.00 22.18
N ILE A 529 8.76 52.00 22.98
CA ILE A 529 9.62 51.17 23.80
C ILE A 529 9.86 49.84 23.08
N ALA A 530 11.12 49.46 22.91
CA ALA A 530 11.53 48.16 22.38
C ALA A 530 11.23 47.05 23.40
N ASN A 531 10.85 45.85 22.93
CA ASN A 531 10.52 44.69 23.79
C ASN A 531 9.41 44.96 24.83
N GLN A 532 8.52 45.94 24.59
CA GLN A 532 7.41 46.25 25.49
C GLN A 532 6.51 45.01 25.72
N ALA A 533 6.27 44.63 26.98
CA ALA A 533 5.54 43.40 27.29
C ALA A 533 4.07 43.61 27.75
N THR A 534 3.68 44.82 28.19
CA THR A 534 2.37 45.06 28.85
C THR A 534 1.59 46.26 28.30
N VAL A 535 0.24 46.27 28.47
CA VAL A 535 -0.69 47.32 28.00
C VAL A 535 -0.58 48.64 28.72
N ALA A 536 -0.15 48.67 29.99
CA ALA A 536 -0.21 49.86 30.83
C ALA A 536 0.73 50.97 30.33
N GLY A 537 0.25 51.77 29.36
CA GLY A 537 0.79 53.07 28.95
C GLY A 537 1.64 53.12 27.67
N GLY A 538 1.88 52.00 26.97
CA GLY A 538 2.92 51.95 25.93
C GLY A 538 2.49 51.75 24.48
N TRP A 539 1.25 51.35 24.20
CA TRP A 539 0.83 50.91 22.86
C TRP A 539 -0.14 51.89 22.19
N THR A 540 0.19 52.29 20.96
CA THR A 540 -0.66 53.15 20.12
C THR A 540 -1.14 52.37 18.91
N THR A 541 -2.45 52.38 18.65
CA THR A 541 -3.03 51.76 17.46
C THR A 541 -2.60 52.51 16.20
N ILE A 542 -2.08 51.77 15.23
CA ILE A 542 -1.77 52.29 13.89
C ILE A 542 -2.73 51.76 12.83
N ALA A 543 -3.39 50.63 13.08
CA ALA A 543 -4.54 50.19 12.31
C ALA A 543 -5.49 49.35 13.18
N SER A 544 -6.79 49.47 12.93
CA SER A 544 -7.82 48.61 13.50
C SER A 544 -8.86 48.20 12.45
N LYS A 545 -9.40 46.98 12.56
CA LYS A 545 -10.47 46.48 11.70
C LYS A 545 -11.49 45.71 12.52
N VAL A 546 -12.75 46.14 12.44
CA VAL A 546 -13.88 45.37 12.98
C VAL A 546 -14.23 44.28 11.97
N CYS A 547 -14.20 43.03 12.41
CA CYS A 547 -14.41 41.84 11.61
C CYS A 547 -15.73 41.20 12.01
N ALA A 548 -16.69 41.17 11.08
CA ALA A 548 -17.96 40.47 11.26
C ALA A 548 -17.74 38.97 11.04
N ILE A 549 -17.92 38.19 12.10
CA ILE A 549 -17.75 36.74 12.12
C ILE A 549 -19.09 36.03 12.27
N GLY A 550 -19.18 34.78 11.82
CA GLY A 550 -20.36 33.95 11.90
C GLY A 550 -20.05 32.48 11.63
N PRO A 551 -21.07 31.67 11.32
CA PRO A 551 -20.89 30.25 11.04
C PRO A 551 -19.95 30.02 9.84
N GLY A 552 -18.97 29.13 10.02
CA GLY A 552 -17.98 28.80 9.00
C GLY A 552 -16.70 29.64 9.08
N ALA A 553 -15.63 29.15 8.45
CA ALA A 553 -14.34 29.83 8.43
C ALA A 553 -14.37 31.10 7.58
N GLN A 554 -13.92 32.22 8.13
CA GLN A 554 -13.83 33.50 7.42
C GLN A 554 -12.42 34.08 7.56
N ALA A 555 -11.85 34.55 6.46
CA ALA A 555 -10.51 35.14 6.42
C ALA A 555 -10.55 36.67 6.48
N PHE A 556 -9.63 37.24 7.25
CA PHE A 556 -9.51 38.68 7.43
C PHE A 556 -8.05 39.12 7.30
N SER A 557 -7.87 40.36 6.84
CA SER A 557 -6.58 41.04 6.85
C SER A 557 -6.73 42.53 7.17
N ILE A 558 -5.69 43.09 7.76
CA ILE A 558 -5.53 44.51 8.05
C ILE A 558 -4.08 44.92 7.74
N THR A 559 -3.90 46.14 7.24
CA THR A 559 -2.58 46.67 6.90
C THR A 559 -2.32 47.99 7.62
N ALA A 560 -1.06 48.29 7.90
CA ALA A 560 -0.62 49.54 8.50
C ALA A 560 0.75 49.94 7.97
N ASP A 561 0.98 51.23 7.72
CA ASP A 561 2.34 51.75 7.54
C ASP A 561 2.98 51.94 8.90
N VAL A 562 4.12 51.27 9.14
CA VAL A 562 4.85 51.35 10.40
C VAL A 562 5.84 52.53 10.31
N PRO A 563 5.73 53.55 11.18
CA PRO A 563 6.60 54.73 11.13
C PRO A 563 8.08 54.38 11.33
N ASN A 564 8.98 55.16 10.73
CA ASN A 564 10.43 55.11 10.97
C ASN A 564 10.91 56.41 11.64
N ASP A 565 10.26 56.80 12.73
CA ASP A 565 10.47 58.07 13.44
C ASP A 565 10.91 57.86 14.91
N GLY A 566 11.34 56.64 15.25
CA GLY A 566 11.70 56.25 16.62
C GLY A 566 10.49 56.01 17.54
N THR A 567 9.25 56.15 17.06
CA THR A 567 8.04 55.93 17.85
C THR A 567 7.44 54.52 17.67
N ALA A 568 8.09 53.68 16.86
CA ALA A 568 7.68 52.31 16.51
C ALA A 568 8.78 51.27 16.78
N ASN A 569 9.48 51.41 17.91
CA ASN A 569 10.51 50.46 18.34
C ASN A 569 9.95 49.11 18.82
N GLY A 570 8.66 49.07 19.16
CA GLY A 570 7.89 47.85 19.40
C GLY A 570 6.70 47.74 18.46
N LEU A 571 6.35 46.51 18.06
CA LEU A 571 5.21 46.21 17.20
C LEU A 571 4.44 45.01 17.76
N ARG A 572 3.10 45.05 17.70
CA ARG A 572 2.27 43.91 18.10
C ARG A 572 1.00 43.81 17.26
N VAL A 573 0.42 42.61 17.29
CA VAL A 573 -0.96 42.38 16.88
C VAL A 573 -1.83 42.12 18.10
N ALA A 574 -3.10 42.52 18.04
CA ALA A 574 -4.05 42.26 19.11
C ALA A 574 -5.45 41.98 18.57
N PHE A 575 -6.22 41.24 19.36
CA PHE A 575 -7.65 41.10 19.21
C PHE A 575 -8.35 41.71 20.43
N ALA A 576 -9.46 42.39 20.19
CA ALA A 576 -10.40 42.78 21.24
C ALA A 576 -11.79 42.23 20.95
N VAL A 577 -12.44 41.79 22.02
CA VAL A 577 -13.84 41.37 22.04
C VAL A 577 -14.55 42.21 23.09
N THR A 578 -15.72 42.74 22.75
CA THR A 578 -16.56 43.52 23.66
C THR A 578 -18.01 43.13 23.41
N ASN A 579 -18.73 42.75 24.46
CA ASN A 579 -20.15 42.38 24.40
C ASN A 579 -20.47 41.29 23.35
N ALA A 580 -19.62 40.28 23.24
CA ALA A 580 -19.88 39.10 22.42
C ALA A 580 -21.05 38.26 22.97
N ALA A 581 -21.61 37.40 22.13
CA ALA A 581 -22.76 36.58 22.50
C ALA A 581 -22.40 35.60 23.63
N ASN A 582 -23.12 35.69 24.76
CA ASN A 582 -22.85 34.88 25.94
C ASN A 582 -22.94 33.38 25.62
N GLY A 583 -21.94 32.60 26.06
CA GLY A 583 -21.87 31.15 25.85
C GLY A 583 -21.50 30.71 24.43
N VAL A 584 -21.28 31.64 23.48
CA VAL A 584 -20.93 31.28 22.11
C VAL A 584 -19.45 31.49 21.86
N GLY A 585 -18.73 30.40 21.62
CA GLY A 585 -17.31 30.41 21.33
C GLY A 585 -16.95 31.13 20.02
N ILE A 586 -15.83 31.85 20.06
CA ILE A 586 -15.18 32.47 18.91
C ILE A 586 -13.86 31.74 18.68
N GLY A 587 -13.69 31.14 17.50
CA GLY A 587 -12.46 30.49 17.10
C GLY A 587 -11.58 31.43 16.28
N ILE A 588 -10.26 31.44 16.55
CA ILE A 588 -9.26 32.18 15.78
C ILE A 588 -8.06 31.28 15.48
N TRP A 589 -7.57 31.31 14.24
CA TRP A 589 -6.38 30.56 13.79
C TRP A 589 -5.69 31.22 12.60
N GLY A 590 -4.54 30.68 12.20
CA GLY A 590 -3.79 31.15 11.04
C GLY A 590 -3.34 32.61 11.15
N CYS A 591 -2.98 33.08 12.35
CA CYS A 591 -2.54 34.45 12.58
C CYS A 591 -1.13 34.68 12.02
N GLN A 592 -1.01 35.60 11.07
CA GLN A 592 0.25 35.92 10.41
C GLN A 592 0.48 37.43 10.32
N LEU A 593 1.65 37.89 10.76
CA LEU A 593 2.12 39.25 10.54
C LEU A 593 3.33 39.21 9.61
N GLU A 594 3.28 39.92 8.49
CA GLU A 594 4.31 39.92 7.46
C GLU A 594 4.53 41.31 6.86
N ASP A 595 5.73 41.55 6.31
CA ASP A 595 6.04 42.76 5.58
C ASP A 595 5.42 42.72 4.18
N GLY A 596 4.88 43.86 3.74
CA GLY A 596 4.26 44.01 2.43
C GLY A 596 2.79 44.40 2.48
N PRO A 597 2.20 44.73 1.32
CA PRO A 597 0.84 45.27 1.25
C PRO A 597 -0.27 44.22 1.14
N LEU A 598 0.08 42.94 0.96
CA LEU A 598 -0.89 41.87 0.69
C LEU A 598 -0.74 40.74 1.72
N ALA A 599 -1.88 40.18 2.12
CA ALA A 599 -1.90 38.97 2.94
C ALA A 599 -1.55 37.77 2.04
N THR A 600 -0.48 37.06 2.39
CA THR A 600 -0.12 35.80 1.74
C THR A 600 -0.80 34.61 2.43
N PRO A 601 -0.87 33.43 1.81
CA PRO A 601 -1.30 32.23 2.50
C PRO A 601 -0.50 31.99 3.78
N PHE A 602 -1.17 31.48 4.81
CA PHE A 602 -0.55 31.22 6.11
C PHE A 602 0.69 30.33 5.97
N GLU A 603 1.81 30.80 6.51
CA GLU A 603 3.07 30.08 6.51
C GLU A 603 3.14 29.07 7.66
N PHE A 604 2.97 27.80 7.32
CA PHE A 604 3.16 26.70 8.26
C PHE A 604 4.64 26.49 8.56
N ARG A 605 4.99 26.50 9.85
CA ARG A 605 6.29 26.00 10.32
C ARG A 605 6.14 24.57 10.79
N HIS A 606 7.22 23.80 10.68
CA HIS A 606 7.26 22.46 11.26
C HIS A 606 7.03 22.55 12.78
N LEU A 607 6.20 21.66 13.34
CA LEU A 607 5.83 21.71 14.77
C LEU A 607 7.04 21.72 15.71
N ALA A 608 8.11 20.99 15.38
CA ALA A 608 9.34 21.00 16.18
C ALA A 608 10.02 22.37 16.21
N LEU A 609 9.97 23.12 15.10
CA LEU A 609 10.53 24.47 15.05
C LEU A 609 9.65 25.45 15.83
N GLU A 610 8.33 25.35 15.66
CA GLU A 610 7.38 26.15 16.44
C GLU A 610 7.55 25.90 17.94
N ALA A 611 7.81 24.64 18.33
CA ALA A 611 8.08 24.25 19.71
C ALA A 611 9.38 24.86 20.23
N VAL A 612 10.44 24.89 19.42
CA VAL A 612 11.71 25.54 19.79
C VAL A 612 11.53 27.06 19.98
N LEU A 613 10.74 27.70 19.11
CA LEU A 613 10.43 29.14 19.24
C LEU A 613 9.64 29.42 20.53
N CYS A 614 8.63 28.60 20.85
CA CYS A 614 7.88 28.72 22.11
C CYS A 614 8.76 28.43 23.34
N GLN A 615 9.57 27.37 23.28
CA GLN A 615 10.47 26.94 24.35
C GLN A 615 11.58 27.93 24.66
N SER A 616 11.87 28.87 23.76
CA SER A 616 12.79 29.98 24.04
C SER A 616 12.26 30.92 25.13
N TYR A 617 10.95 30.89 25.42
CA TYR A 617 10.30 31.75 26.42
C TYR A 617 9.66 30.96 27.55
N PHE A 618 9.10 29.78 27.27
CA PHE A 618 8.42 28.99 28.30
C PHE A 618 8.70 27.51 28.16
N GLU A 619 9.04 26.84 29.25
CA GLU A 619 9.19 25.39 29.24
C GLU A 619 8.71 24.79 30.53
N VAL A 620 8.03 23.65 30.40
CA VAL A 620 7.78 22.72 31.49
C VAL A 620 8.65 21.49 31.29
N GLY A 621 9.19 20.97 32.37
CA GLY A 621 10.01 19.78 32.32
C GLY A 621 10.19 19.15 33.69
N ASN A 622 11.05 18.14 33.75
CA ASN A 622 11.39 17.46 34.98
C ASN A 622 12.89 17.58 35.27
N CYS A 623 13.22 17.79 36.52
CA CYS A 623 14.56 17.81 37.05
C CYS A 623 14.76 16.61 37.99
N ALA A 624 15.86 15.88 37.85
CA ALA A 624 16.28 14.88 38.80
C ALA A 624 17.77 15.00 39.06
N TYR A 625 18.18 14.96 40.32
CA TYR A 625 19.59 14.85 40.68
C TYR A 625 19.77 14.08 41.99
N GLU A 626 20.89 13.39 42.06
CA GLU A 626 21.36 12.68 43.25
C GLU A 626 22.62 13.37 43.77
N SER A 627 22.74 13.46 45.09
CA SER A 627 23.90 14.06 45.74
C SER A 627 24.35 13.24 46.94
N TYR A 628 25.66 13.22 47.16
CA TYR A 628 26.32 12.55 48.28
C TYR A 628 27.05 13.60 49.12
N GLY A 629 26.78 13.64 50.43
CA GLY A 629 27.37 14.60 51.36
C GLY A 629 26.66 14.63 52.71
N ALA A 630 27.29 15.21 53.72
CA ALA A 630 26.74 15.33 55.08
C ALA A 630 26.13 16.72 55.32
N ASN A 631 25.02 16.79 56.07
CA ASN A 631 24.48 18.04 56.61
C ASN A 631 25.57 18.81 57.42
N PRO A 632 25.73 20.14 57.27
CA PRO A 632 24.87 21.11 56.57
C PRO A 632 25.28 21.44 55.11
N ASN A 633 25.99 20.55 54.41
CA ASN A 633 26.36 20.78 53.01
C ASN A 633 25.15 20.72 52.06
N TYR A 634 25.29 21.34 50.90
CA TYR A 634 24.26 21.37 49.86
C TYR A 634 24.63 20.54 48.64
N GLY A 635 23.70 19.70 48.18
CA GLY A 635 23.73 19.08 46.87
C GLY A 635 23.23 20.04 45.79
N SER A 636 23.88 20.06 44.61
CA SER A 636 23.42 20.88 43.48
C SER A 636 23.98 20.39 42.15
N TYR A 637 23.21 20.57 41.08
CA TYR A 637 23.57 20.13 39.72
C TYR A 637 23.16 21.19 38.69
N TRP A 638 23.84 21.28 37.55
CA TRP A 638 23.47 22.23 36.48
C TRP A 638 22.52 21.56 35.49
N HIS A 639 21.26 21.98 35.47
CA HIS A 639 20.24 21.47 34.57
C HIS A 639 20.15 22.37 33.32
N PRO A 640 20.51 21.88 32.12
CA PRO A 640 20.41 22.65 30.89
C PRO A 640 18.96 22.76 30.41
N TRP A 641 18.63 23.84 29.70
CA TRP A 641 17.34 23.95 29.01
C TRP A 641 17.32 23.14 27.72
N THR A 642 16.13 22.72 27.28
CA THR A 642 15.94 22.11 25.95
C THR A 642 16.36 23.08 24.84
N VAL A 643 16.04 24.37 25.04
CA VAL A 643 16.42 25.48 24.15
C VAL A 643 16.95 26.62 25.00
N ARG A 644 18.00 27.29 24.52
CA ARG A 644 18.51 28.51 25.17
C ARG A 644 17.37 29.54 25.28
N LYS A 645 17.15 30.05 26.49
CA LYS A 645 16.09 31.03 26.78
C LYS A 645 16.47 32.43 26.27
N ARG A 646 15.46 33.24 25.95
CA ARG A 646 15.64 34.65 25.54
C ARG A 646 16.15 35.52 26.69
N ALA A 647 15.64 35.29 27.90
CA ALA A 647 16.10 35.91 29.14
C ALA A 647 16.39 34.84 30.21
N ALA A 648 16.95 35.25 31.35
CA ALA A 648 17.05 34.35 32.50
C ALA A 648 15.63 34.04 33.02
N PRO A 649 15.18 32.77 33.02
CA PRO A 649 13.81 32.45 33.42
C PRO A 649 13.60 32.63 34.92
N THR A 650 12.39 33.04 35.27
CA THR A 650 11.79 32.78 36.59
C THR A 650 11.43 31.31 36.64
N ILE A 651 11.89 30.61 37.68
CA ILE A 651 11.73 29.16 37.79
C ILE A 651 10.88 28.85 39.02
N THR A 652 9.82 28.07 38.79
CA THR A 652 9.00 27.49 39.85
C THR A 652 9.25 26.00 39.88
N LEU A 653 9.70 25.47 41.01
CA LEU A 653 9.92 24.04 41.22
C LEU A 653 8.70 23.44 41.91
N ILE A 654 8.10 22.44 41.29
CA ILE A 654 6.84 21.82 41.69
C ILE A 654 7.13 20.44 42.27
N ASN A 655 6.53 20.15 43.41
CA ASN A 655 6.58 18.82 44.00
C ASN A 655 5.70 17.88 43.18
N ALA A 656 6.31 16.88 42.55
CA ALA A 656 5.64 15.95 41.64
C ALA A 656 4.46 15.20 42.28
N SER A 657 4.45 15.02 43.61
CA SER A 657 3.39 14.32 44.35
C SER A 657 2.23 15.21 44.80
N SER A 658 2.44 16.52 45.00
CA SER A 658 1.40 17.43 45.54
C SER A 658 0.96 18.53 44.58
N GLY A 659 1.69 18.75 43.48
CA GLY A 659 1.43 19.85 42.54
C GLY A 659 1.67 21.24 43.14
N ALA A 660 2.15 21.33 44.39
CA ALA A 660 2.46 22.57 45.08
C ALA A 660 3.92 22.99 44.85
N ASN A 661 4.23 24.27 45.10
CA ASN A 661 5.61 24.73 45.12
C ASN A 661 6.40 23.91 46.14
N SER A 662 7.46 23.25 45.67
CA SER A 662 8.21 22.27 46.45
C SER A 662 8.96 22.90 47.64
N GLY A 663 9.28 24.20 47.57
CA GLY A 663 10.08 24.93 48.58
C GLY A 663 11.53 24.44 48.71
N ALA A 664 11.80 23.17 48.37
CA ALA A 664 13.08 22.50 48.26
C ALA A 664 13.03 21.44 47.13
N PRO A 665 14.05 21.32 46.26
CA PRO A 665 15.25 22.15 46.20
C PRO A 665 14.93 23.62 45.88
N ALA A 666 15.74 24.55 46.36
CA ALA A 666 15.66 25.96 45.98
C ALA A 666 16.46 26.20 44.69
N VAL A 667 16.11 27.23 43.93
CA VAL A 667 16.90 27.66 42.76
C VAL A 667 18.09 28.48 43.24
N ALA A 668 19.31 27.95 43.12
CA ALA A 668 20.53 28.65 43.53
C ALA A 668 21.07 29.62 42.47
N ALA A 669 20.85 29.31 41.19
CA ALA A 669 21.22 30.15 40.06
C ALA A 669 20.34 29.82 38.84
N SER A 670 20.15 30.80 37.97
CA SER A 670 19.43 30.68 36.69
C SER A 670 20.09 31.58 35.65
N ASN A 671 20.21 31.11 34.42
CA ASN A 671 20.58 31.92 33.27
C ASN A 671 19.92 31.39 31.99
N ALA A 672 20.25 32.00 30.85
CA ALA A 672 19.67 31.63 29.56
C ALA A 672 20.01 30.21 29.08
N ALA A 673 21.00 29.52 29.68
CA ALA A 673 21.45 28.19 29.27
C ALA A 673 21.02 27.07 30.24
N GLY A 674 20.70 27.39 31.49
CA GLY A 674 20.21 26.42 32.45
C GLY A 674 19.93 27.03 33.82
N PHE A 675 19.67 26.16 34.79
CA PHE A 675 19.53 26.52 36.20
C PHE A 675 20.18 25.51 37.12
N ARG A 676 20.36 25.91 38.38
CA ARG A 676 20.99 25.09 39.43
C ARG A 676 20.02 24.88 40.59
N PRO A 677 19.29 23.77 40.66
CA PRO A 677 18.60 23.38 41.89
C PRO A 677 19.60 23.06 43.00
N ARG A 678 19.22 23.36 44.25
CA ARG A 678 20.03 23.16 45.45
C ARG A 678 19.18 22.76 46.66
N ALA A 679 19.58 21.69 47.37
CA ALA A 679 18.94 21.24 48.62
C ALA A 679 19.99 20.85 49.69
N LEU A 680 19.59 20.88 50.97
CA LEU A 680 20.42 20.44 52.09
C LEU A 680 20.55 18.92 52.11
N CYS A 681 21.79 18.42 52.14
CA CYS A 681 22.09 17.00 52.24
C CYS A 681 21.49 16.38 53.52
N SER A 682 21.10 15.10 53.44
CA SER A 682 20.57 14.34 54.57
C SER A 682 21.68 14.01 55.59
N THR A 683 21.28 13.68 56.82
CA THR A 683 22.19 13.18 57.87
C THR A 683 22.81 11.81 57.52
N THR A 684 22.20 11.05 56.61
CA THR A 684 22.63 9.71 56.18
C THR A 684 23.61 9.71 55.00
N GLY A 685 23.98 10.87 54.45
CA GLY A 685 25.07 10.99 53.46
C GLY A 685 24.65 10.89 51.99
N GLN A 686 23.38 10.57 51.68
CA GLN A 686 22.84 10.46 50.32
C GLN A 686 21.45 11.11 50.24
N GLN A 687 21.18 11.80 49.13
CA GLN A 687 19.87 12.42 48.89
C GLN A 687 19.54 12.46 47.40
N VAL A 688 18.33 12.02 47.05
CA VAL A 688 17.77 12.05 45.69
C VAL A 688 16.62 13.04 45.67
N TRP A 689 16.60 13.91 44.67
CA TRP A 689 15.50 14.85 44.44
C TRP A 689 14.97 14.73 43.02
N THR A 690 13.65 14.69 42.91
CA THR A 690 12.91 14.77 41.66
C THR A 690 11.89 15.89 41.75
N CYS A 691 11.86 16.78 40.78
CA CYS A 691 10.97 17.93 40.73
C CYS A 691 10.44 18.14 39.32
N ASP A 692 9.21 18.61 39.19
CA ASP A 692 8.82 19.26 37.94
C ASP A 692 9.23 20.73 38.01
N TYR A 693 9.49 21.35 36.86
CA TYR A 693 9.78 22.78 36.79
C TYR A 693 8.91 23.47 35.76
N ILE A 694 8.61 24.73 36.07
CA ILE A 694 8.10 25.72 35.13
C ILE A 694 9.19 26.78 35.00
N ALA A 695 9.66 27.03 33.78
CA ALA A 695 10.61 28.08 33.47
C ALA A 695 9.95 29.14 32.57
N ASP A 696 9.83 30.37 33.07
CA ASP A 696 9.22 31.50 32.38
C ASP A 696 10.26 32.60 32.12
N ALA A 697 10.68 32.75 30.87
CA ALA A 697 11.70 33.67 30.38
C ALA A 697 11.13 34.76 29.47
N GLU A 698 9.87 35.13 29.67
CA GLU A 698 9.27 36.24 28.95
C GLU A 698 10.03 37.55 29.23
N LEU A 699 10.14 38.40 28.21
CA LEU A 699 10.74 39.72 28.35
C LEU A 699 9.79 40.60 29.19
N ASN A 700 10.33 41.31 30.17
CA ASN A 700 9.57 42.21 31.07
C ASN A 700 9.44 43.62 30.50
#